data_AF-A0A2E0SH03-F1
#
_entry.id   AF-A0A2E0SH03-F1
#
_cell.length_a   1.000
_cell.length_b   1.000
_cell.length_c   1.000
_cell.angle_alpha   90.00
_cell.angle_beta   90.00
_cell.angle_gamma   90.00
#
_symmetry.space_group_name_H-M   'P 1'
#
loop_
_entity.id
_entity.type
_entity.pdbx_description
1 polymer ?
#
loop_
_entity_poly.entity_id
_entity_poly.type
_entity_poly.pdbx_seq_one_letter_code
_entity_poly.pdbx_strand_id
1 'polypeptide(L)'
;MTTQLKTQADQKQTQTFGWSAKQRVTRAMGACLLSVMFLFGATVQGAEPRDLQEWLNQPLSSGRSYDYLEDHSRYNDGIVDPFASDSQNRVGSNEGRSRAPDDWRQRYHSDSIEQVDYNRPQSDRRNRRPDYERSYYVPSDAGTTRTRDEEFQLNIEKLRELLNQYQSTPATTPAQPTTPSQPAAEPASTLSPREEREQKLAARYGDPVVGRYIMGISTQQALSVYNETAKLIDTRHIQPTTYKERVEYGLGNLDIAIQNQYFLSANQINPSSQQVTNFRNGLRQVYQNYPVTNSSDALNAIYQTINMAQQTVGLRGSAVVTEFIFAATETLDKYSAFVPEDGYRKPSATLEDSIVGIGVEIKPEADSVLIVKALPNGPAASAGLRSGDLIMSIDGQSVTGKTLDWVADRITGAEGSRVVLAVKRDSKTANVTLVRARVKIESVSEFKMVSSDVGYIKVDKFSQSTSEEMDKALWSLHNSGMKSLIIDMRGNPGGLLTTAIEMSNKFLPSGTIVSTRGRTAGDQSMETATYEQTWKTPLVVLVDKNSASASEIFAAAIQENGRGLVVGERSYGKGTVQTHFPLQAVNGNLRITTAKFYSPKGREMAGAGVTPDVTVSNSNGGEDLVLMRATEEAGGNRVQDLAQSGSRNRNQTYPALSSY
;
A
#
# COMPACT_ATOMS: atom_id res chain seq x y z
N MET A 1 21.53 20.12 -62.07
CA MET A 1 20.83 21.42 -61.95
C MET A 1 20.15 21.42 -60.59
N THR A 2 20.69 22.08 -59.55
CA THR A 2 20.78 23.55 -59.27
C THR A 2 19.54 24.04 -58.52
N THR A 3 19.59 24.69 -57.34
CA THR A 3 20.69 25.24 -56.51
C THR A 3 20.20 25.22 -55.04
N GLN A 4 20.91 24.72 -54.01
CA GLN A 4 22.10 25.24 -53.29
C GLN A 4 21.89 26.59 -52.55
N LEU A 5 22.74 26.85 -51.54
CA LEU A 5 22.77 28.01 -50.61
C LEU A 5 21.67 27.99 -49.52
N LYS A 6 21.95 27.93 -48.20
CA LYS A 6 23.19 28.06 -47.37
C LYS A 6 23.73 29.48 -47.14
N THR A 7 23.01 30.27 -46.33
CA THR A 7 23.45 31.48 -45.59
C THR A 7 22.34 31.86 -44.58
N GLN A 8 22.56 32.48 -43.42
CA GLN A 8 23.79 32.90 -42.73
C GLN A 8 23.88 32.24 -41.34
N ALA A 9 25.08 31.87 -40.92
CA ALA A 9 25.47 32.04 -39.52
C ALA A 9 26.28 33.34 -39.46
N ASP A 10 25.86 34.30 -38.64
CA ASP A 10 26.74 35.28 -37.97
C ASP A 10 25.92 36.30 -37.16
N GLN A 11 25.93 36.18 -35.82
CA GLN A 11 26.47 37.25 -35.00
C GLN A 11 26.75 36.85 -33.54
N LYS A 12 27.98 37.15 -33.13
CA LYS A 12 28.47 37.50 -31.78
C LYS A 12 28.95 36.38 -30.83
N GLN A 13 30.26 36.52 -30.57
CA GLN A 13 30.96 36.27 -29.30
C GLN A 13 31.28 34.82 -28.93
N THR A 14 32.35 34.35 -29.59
CA THR A 14 33.43 33.62 -28.95
C THR A 14 33.67 34.02 -27.48
N GLN A 15 33.54 33.07 -26.56
CA GLN A 15 34.34 33.01 -25.34
C GLN A 15 35.28 31.81 -25.41
N THR A 16 36.56 32.04 -25.15
CA THR A 16 37.62 31.03 -25.25
C THR A 16 37.67 30.16 -24.00
N PHE A 17 37.05 28.97 -24.04
CA PHE A 17 37.31 27.94 -23.03
C PHE A 17 38.66 27.27 -23.27
N GLY A 18 39.48 27.16 -22.22
CA GLY A 18 40.83 26.60 -22.29
C GLY A 18 40.85 25.11 -22.62
N TRP A 19 41.79 24.70 -23.48
CA TRP A 19 41.91 23.32 -23.99
C TRP A 19 42.18 22.27 -22.90
N SER A 20 42.64 22.67 -21.71
CA SER A 20 42.89 21.80 -20.55
C SER A 20 41.63 21.19 -19.91
N ALA A 21 40.43 21.62 -20.32
CA ALA A 21 39.17 21.00 -19.87
C ALA A 21 38.86 19.70 -20.61
N LYS A 22 38.96 19.67 -21.96
CA LYS A 22 38.62 18.49 -22.76
C LYS A 22 39.48 17.27 -22.42
N GLN A 23 40.79 17.46 -22.22
CA GLN A 23 41.71 16.37 -21.84
C GLN A 23 41.35 15.71 -20.49
N ARG A 24 40.73 16.43 -19.56
CA ARG A 24 40.23 15.86 -18.29
C ARG A 24 38.98 15.01 -18.52
N VAL A 25 38.05 15.49 -19.35
CA VAL A 25 36.83 14.74 -19.73
C VAL A 25 37.19 13.45 -20.47
N THR A 26 38.11 13.48 -21.43
CA THR A 26 38.54 12.27 -22.15
C THR A 26 39.21 11.25 -21.23
N ARG A 27 40.03 11.69 -20.26
CA ARG A 27 40.60 10.76 -19.25
C ARG A 27 39.55 10.20 -18.28
N ALA A 28 38.55 10.99 -17.89
CA ALA A 28 37.43 10.51 -17.08
C ALA A 28 36.59 9.45 -17.82
N MET A 29 36.25 9.69 -19.10
CA MET A 29 35.53 8.73 -19.92
C MET A 29 36.33 7.45 -20.19
N GLY A 30 37.66 7.56 -20.40
CA GLY A 30 38.55 6.40 -20.52
C GLY A 30 38.62 5.55 -19.24
N ALA A 31 38.66 6.19 -18.07
CA ALA A 31 38.59 5.48 -16.79
C ALA A 31 37.25 4.75 -16.63
N CYS A 32 36.11 5.41 -16.92
CA CYS A 32 34.80 4.78 -16.87
C CYS A 32 34.66 3.60 -17.84
N LEU A 33 35.18 3.69 -19.07
CA LEU A 33 35.17 2.59 -20.03
C LEU A 33 35.96 1.37 -19.53
N LEU A 34 37.15 1.58 -18.94
CA LEU A 34 37.93 0.50 -18.33
C LEU A 34 37.23 -0.12 -17.10
N SER A 35 36.56 0.69 -16.26
CA SER A 35 35.73 0.17 -15.16
C SER A 35 34.57 -0.69 -15.67
N VAL A 36 33.93 -0.30 -16.78
CA VAL A 36 32.84 -1.08 -17.40
C VAL A 36 33.36 -2.40 -17.98
N MET A 37 34.54 -2.43 -18.63
CA MET A 37 35.12 -3.68 -19.14
C MET A 37 35.48 -4.67 -18.01
N PHE A 38 35.96 -4.18 -16.87
CA PHE A 38 36.21 -5.02 -15.69
C PHE A 38 34.92 -5.55 -15.02
N LEU A 39 33.81 -4.82 -15.11
CA LEU A 39 32.52 -5.23 -14.55
C LEU A 39 31.74 -6.25 -15.41
N PHE A 40 32.08 -6.40 -16.70
CA PHE A 40 31.35 -7.27 -17.64
C PHE A 40 32.15 -8.44 -18.24
N GLY A 41 33.40 -8.66 -17.81
CA GLY A 41 34.11 -9.92 -18.06
C GLY A 41 34.49 -10.22 -19.52
N ALA A 42 34.60 -9.20 -20.37
CA ALA A 42 34.97 -9.36 -21.77
C ALA A 42 36.49 -9.62 -21.92
N THR A 43 36.87 -10.87 -22.22
CA THR A 43 38.28 -11.24 -22.47
C THR A 43 38.77 -10.71 -23.82
N VAL A 44 39.58 -9.65 -23.81
CA VAL A 44 40.45 -9.29 -24.94
C VAL A 44 41.85 -9.81 -24.63
N GLN A 45 42.42 -10.60 -25.54
CA GLN A 45 43.78 -11.11 -25.39
C GLN A 45 44.81 -10.01 -25.73
N GLY A 46 45.83 -9.83 -24.88
CA GLY A 46 47.04 -9.07 -25.23
C GLY A 46 47.20 -7.67 -24.62
N ALA A 47 47.31 -7.60 -23.30
CA ALA A 47 47.99 -6.49 -22.59
C ALA A 47 48.52 -7.01 -21.25
N GLU A 48 49.80 -6.79 -20.92
CA GLU A 48 50.35 -7.16 -19.60
C GLU A 48 50.29 -6.00 -18.59
N PRO A 49 50.25 -6.27 -17.27
CA PRO A 49 50.03 -5.23 -16.26
C PRO A 49 51.14 -4.16 -16.12
N ARG A 50 52.30 -4.33 -16.77
CA ARG A 50 53.46 -3.44 -16.59
C ARG A 50 53.28 -2.09 -17.29
N ASP A 51 52.70 -2.08 -18.49
CA ASP A 51 52.57 -0.89 -19.34
C ASP A 51 51.71 0.21 -18.69
N LEU A 52 50.74 -0.18 -17.86
CA LEU A 52 49.87 0.73 -17.11
C LEU A 52 50.62 1.54 -16.03
N GLN A 53 51.67 0.99 -15.43
CA GLN A 53 52.49 1.70 -14.45
C GLN A 53 53.45 2.70 -15.11
N GLU A 54 53.90 2.46 -16.34
CA GLU A 54 54.69 3.44 -17.10
C GLU A 54 53.81 4.59 -17.63
N TRP A 55 52.60 4.28 -18.11
CA TRP A 55 51.67 5.29 -18.65
C TRP A 55 51.24 6.36 -17.64
N LEU A 56 51.07 5.99 -16.37
CA LEU A 56 50.67 6.91 -15.30
C LEU A 56 51.77 7.91 -14.89
N ASN A 57 53.04 7.62 -15.19
CA ASN A 57 54.19 8.37 -14.67
C ASN A 57 54.82 9.37 -15.66
N GLN A 58 54.30 9.52 -16.88
CA GLN A 58 54.89 10.44 -17.87
C GLN A 58 54.38 11.89 -17.77
N PRO A 59 55.29 12.90 -17.81
CA PRO A 59 54.91 14.31 -17.80
C PRO A 59 54.38 14.79 -19.16
N LEU A 60 53.45 15.76 -19.13
CA LEU A 60 52.80 16.29 -20.33
C LEU A 60 53.77 17.10 -21.20
N SER A 61 54.00 16.62 -22.43
CA SER A 61 54.68 17.36 -23.50
C SER A 61 53.92 17.24 -24.84
N SER A 62 54.32 18.02 -25.84
CA SER A 62 53.39 18.50 -26.88
C SER A 62 53.32 17.67 -28.17
N GLY A 63 52.16 17.04 -28.40
CA GLY A 63 51.44 17.07 -29.67
C GLY A 63 51.83 16.09 -30.80
N ARG A 64 50.82 15.40 -31.34
CA ARG A 64 50.67 14.93 -32.74
C ARG A 64 49.21 14.53 -33.00
N SER A 65 48.83 14.35 -34.26
CA SER A 65 47.46 14.05 -34.73
C SER A 65 47.38 12.65 -35.36
N TYR A 66 46.19 12.05 -35.37
CA TYR A 66 45.81 10.88 -36.18
C TYR A 66 44.31 10.94 -36.53
N ASP A 67 43.91 10.28 -37.62
CA ASP A 67 42.69 10.55 -38.39
C ASP A 67 41.94 9.26 -38.81
N TYR A 68 40.61 9.41 -39.06
CA TYR A 68 39.75 8.66 -40.01
C TYR A 68 39.48 7.13 -39.90
N LEU A 69 38.19 6.74 -39.79
CA LEU A 69 37.37 6.11 -40.88
C LEU A 69 35.94 5.65 -40.44
N GLU A 70 35.03 5.48 -41.41
CA GLU A 70 33.63 4.99 -41.32
C GLU A 70 33.37 3.87 -42.36
N ASP A 71 32.35 2.98 -42.20
CA ASP A 71 31.67 2.32 -43.35
C ASP A 71 30.25 1.71 -43.08
N HIS A 72 29.66 1.10 -44.12
CA HIS A 72 28.22 0.84 -44.43
C HIS A 72 27.85 -0.68 -44.56
N SER A 73 26.60 -1.17 -44.77
CA SER A 73 25.18 -0.76 -44.50
C SER A 73 24.20 -1.91 -44.93
N ARG A 74 22.87 -1.73 -44.80
CA ARG A 74 21.73 -2.57 -45.33
C ARG A 74 21.45 -3.86 -44.52
N TYR A 75 20.22 -4.41 -44.44
CA TYR A 75 19.21 -4.66 -45.50
C TYR A 75 17.74 -4.49 -45.03
N ASN A 76 16.78 -4.60 -45.97
CA ASN A 76 15.33 -4.55 -45.76
C ASN A 76 14.60 -5.35 -46.86
N ASP A 77 13.53 -6.07 -46.54
CA ASP A 77 12.42 -6.49 -47.43
C ASP A 77 11.26 -7.08 -46.59
N GLY A 78 10.06 -7.27 -47.17
CA GLY A 78 8.87 -7.80 -46.47
C GLY A 78 7.98 -8.67 -47.38
N ILE A 79 6.75 -9.05 -46.95
CA ILE A 79 5.58 -9.52 -47.76
C ILE A 79 4.42 -9.91 -46.82
N VAL A 80 3.29 -9.18 -46.82
CA VAL A 80 1.93 -9.48 -47.37
C VAL A 80 1.04 -10.44 -46.54
N ASP A 81 -0.20 -9.97 -46.32
CA ASP A 81 -1.36 -10.63 -45.69
C ASP A 81 -2.40 -11.07 -46.76
N PRO A 82 -3.10 -12.21 -46.59
CA PRO A 82 -4.32 -12.45 -47.36
C PRO A 82 -5.51 -13.11 -46.63
N PHE A 83 -6.70 -12.64 -47.03
CA PHE A 83 -8.06 -13.24 -46.96
C PHE A 83 -9.00 -12.96 -45.78
N ALA A 84 -10.16 -12.41 -46.16
CA ALA A 84 -11.44 -12.51 -45.46
C ALA A 84 -12.51 -13.06 -46.41
N SER A 85 -13.51 -13.79 -45.90
CA SER A 85 -14.70 -14.21 -46.67
C SER A 85 -15.84 -14.74 -45.79
N ASP A 86 -17.07 -14.36 -46.14
CA ASP A 86 -18.36 -15.03 -45.89
C ASP A 86 -18.96 -15.20 -44.46
N SER A 87 -20.27 -15.47 -44.34
CA SER A 87 -21.40 -14.55 -44.62
C SER A 87 -22.76 -15.07 -44.07
N GLN A 88 -23.61 -14.11 -43.65
CA GLN A 88 -25.09 -14.08 -43.57
C GLN A 88 -25.98 -15.22 -43.00
N ASN A 89 -27.09 -14.74 -42.37
CA ASN A 89 -28.40 -15.36 -42.04
C ASN A 89 -28.60 -15.82 -40.57
N ARG A 90 -29.77 -15.65 -39.89
CA ARG A 90 -31.03 -14.90 -40.18
C ARG A 90 -31.89 -14.63 -38.91
N VAL A 91 -32.93 -13.79 -39.06
CA VAL A 91 -34.26 -13.67 -38.38
C VAL A 91 -34.55 -14.54 -37.13
N GLY A 92 -35.17 -14.08 -36.03
CA GLY A 92 -35.64 -12.72 -35.62
C GLY A 92 -37.12 -12.64 -35.17
N SER A 93 -37.41 -12.05 -33.99
CA SER A 93 -38.78 -11.67 -33.55
C SER A 93 -38.85 -10.66 -32.36
N ASN A 94 -39.98 -9.95 -32.29
CA ASN A 94 -40.48 -8.91 -31.36
C ASN A 94 -40.52 -9.30 -29.85
N GLU A 95 -40.74 -8.41 -28.85
CA GLU A 95 -40.74 -6.93 -28.69
C GLU A 95 -40.70 -6.59 -27.18
N GLY A 96 -40.25 -5.37 -26.80
CA GLY A 96 -40.37 -4.89 -25.42
C GLY A 96 -39.70 -3.53 -25.14
N ARG A 97 -40.50 -2.47 -24.95
CA ARG A 97 -40.05 -1.13 -24.49
C ARG A 97 -40.24 -1.03 -22.95
N SER A 98 -39.64 -0.13 -22.17
CA SER A 98 -39.25 1.26 -22.46
C SER A 98 -38.20 1.86 -21.50
N ARG A 99 -37.38 2.77 -22.04
CA ARG A 99 -36.87 4.04 -21.46
C ARG A 99 -36.18 4.06 -20.07
N ALA A 100 -34.89 4.39 -20.10
CA ALA A 100 -34.25 5.25 -19.09
C ALA A 100 -34.36 6.75 -19.49
N PRO A 101 -34.09 7.70 -18.57
CA PRO A 101 -33.87 9.11 -18.90
C PRO A 101 -32.42 9.56 -18.64
N ASP A 102 -31.74 10.04 -19.69
CA ASP A 102 -30.54 10.88 -19.55
C ASP A 102 -30.95 12.35 -19.38
N ASP A 103 -30.50 13.03 -18.32
CA ASP A 103 -30.34 14.49 -18.33
C ASP A 103 -29.37 14.98 -17.24
N TRP A 104 -28.21 15.52 -17.67
CA TRP A 104 -27.67 16.78 -17.14
C TRP A 104 -26.51 17.28 -18.01
N ARG A 105 -26.76 18.32 -18.82
CA ARG A 105 -25.71 19.20 -19.37
C ARG A 105 -26.20 20.64 -19.40
N GLN A 106 -25.24 21.58 -19.33
CA GLN A 106 -25.42 23.03 -19.42
C GLN A 106 -26.22 23.72 -18.30
N ARG A 107 -25.50 24.29 -17.33
CA ARG A 107 -25.76 25.63 -16.78
C ARG A 107 -24.45 26.24 -16.31
N TYR A 108 -23.95 27.25 -17.02
CA TYR A 108 -23.22 28.42 -16.48
C TYR A 108 -22.97 29.40 -17.63
N HIS A 109 -23.62 30.55 -17.56
CA HIS A 109 -23.33 31.73 -18.37
C HIS A 109 -23.54 32.96 -17.49
N SER A 110 -22.65 33.95 -17.66
CA SER A 110 -22.79 35.35 -17.20
C SER A 110 -23.38 35.61 -15.82
N ASP A 111 -22.53 36.09 -14.92
CA ASP A 111 -22.70 37.47 -14.45
C ASP A 111 -21.32 38.15 -14.39
N SER A 112 -21.30 39.47 -14.29
CA SER A 112 -20.16 40.27 -14.75
C SER A 112 -19.76 41.43 -13.84
N ILE A 113 -18.45 41.74 -13.86
CA ILE A 113 -17.83 43.00 -13.43
C ILE A 113 -17.89 43.31 -11.93
N GLU A 114 -16.71 43.32 -11.30
CA GLU A 114 -16.25 44.55 -10.67
C GLU A 114 -14.77 44.78 -11.02
N GLN A 115 -14.41 46.01 -11.40
CA GLN A 115 -13.03 46.40 -11.71
C GLN A 115 -12.48 47.24 -10.57
N VAL A 116 -11.24 46.96 -10.16
CA VAL A 116 -10.39 47.92 -9.45
C VAL A 116 -9.06 47.99 -10.20
N ASP A 117 -8.57 49.21 -10.43
CA ASP A 117 -7.58 49.52 -11.46
C ASP A 117 -6.37 50.30 -10.88
N TYR A 118 -5.35 50.47 -11.72
CA TYR A 118 -4.21 51.40 -11.65
C TYR A 118 -2.89 51.05 -10.91
N ASN A 119 -1.83 51.30 -11.70
CA ASN A 119 -0.51 51.85 -11.35
C ASN A 119 0.63 50.97 -10.82
N ARG A 120 1.47 50.54 -11.77
CA ARG A 120 2.94 50.62 -11.65
C ARG A 120 3.43 52.08 -11.72
N PRO A 121 4.59 52.38 -11.12
CA PRO A 121 5.60 53.22 -11.78
C PRO A 121 6.88 52.44 -12.14
N GLN A 122 7.62 52.90 -13.15
CA GLN A 122 9.00 52.45 -13.43
C GLN A 122 10.01 53.59 -13.21
N SER A 123 10.96 53.39 -12.30
CA SER A 123 12.23 54.16 -12.18
C SER A 123 13.14 53.40 -11.18
N ASP A 124 14.47 53.48 -11.19
CA ASP A 124 15.44 54.08 -12.12
C ASP A 124 16.62 53.09 -12.33
N ARG A 125 17.32 53.11 -13.47
CA ARG A 125 18.48 52.24 -13.75
C ARG A 125 19.79 52.93 -13.35
N ARG A 126 20.30 52.70 -12.12
CA ARG A 126 21.65 53.14 -11.74
C ARG A 126 22.55 52.05 -11.16
N ASN A 127 23.45 51.63 -12.04
CA ASN A 127 24.65 50.84 -11.86
C ASN A 127 25.42 51.10 -10.53
N ARG A 128 25.44 50.12 -9.62
CA ARG A 128 26.51 49.93 -8.61
C ARG A 128 26.69 48.43 -8.34
N ARG A 129 27.93 47.92 -8.49
CA ARG A 129 28.36 46.66 -7.87
C ARG A 129 28.85 46.93 -6.45
N PRO A 130 28.52 46.05 -5.49
CA PRO A 130 29.36 45.78 -4.34
C PRO A 130 29.93 44.36 -4.44
N ASP A 131 31.24 44.23 -4.38
CA ASP A 131 31.87 42.92 -4.21
C ASP A 131 31.58 42.39 -2.80
N TYR A 132 31.24 41.11 -2.69
CA TYR A 132 30.96 40.44 -1.42
C TYR A 132 31.59 39.04 -1.40
N GLU A 133 32.88 39.00 -1.05
CA GLU A 133 33.42 37.79 -0.43
C GLU A 133 32.77 37.64 0.96
N ARG A 134 31.99 36.58 1.14
CA ARG A 134 31.52 36.11 2.44
C ARG A 134 31.87 34.64 2.59
N SER A 135 32.98 34.38 3.26
CA SER A 135 33.32 33.05 3.77
C SER A 135 32.31 32.66 4.85
N TYR A 136 31.49 31.65 4.58
CA TYR A 136 30.62 31.04 5.58
C TYR A 136 31.34 29.86 6.24
N TYR A 137 31.48 29.90 7.56
CA TYR A 137 31.91 28.76 8.36
C TYR A 137 30.71 27.87 8.69
N VAL A 138 30.94 26.56 8.78
CA VAL A 138 29.97 25.56 9.22
C VAL A 138 30.42 25.00 10.58
N PRO A 139 29.57 24.96 11.62
CA PRO A 139 29.89 24.29 12.88
C PRO A 139 29.90 22.75 12.72
N SER A 140 30.71 22.05 13.52
CA SER A 140 30.70 20.59 13.61
C SER A 140 30.85 20.11 15.05
N ASP A 141 30.34 18.91 15.34
CA ASP A 141 30.16 18.35 16.69
C ASP A 141 31.46 17.83 17.34
N ALA A 142 32.49 18.67 17.36
CA ALA A 142 33.75 18.45 18.07
C ALA A 142 34.39 19.74 18.61
N GLY A 143 33.74 20.91 18.46
CA GLY A 143 34.21 22.17 19.05
C GLY A 143 35.51 22.73 18.45
N THR A 144 35.94 22.26 17.28
CA THR A 144 37.11 22.78 16.55
C THR A 144 36.73 23.12 15.12
N THR A 145 36.94 24.38 14.72
CA THR A 145 36.72 24.84 13.34
C THR A 145 37.79 24.26 12.40
N ARG A 146 37.35 23.71 11.28
CA ARG A 146 38.20 23.29 10.15
C ARG A 146 37.77 23.98 8.87
N THR A 147 38.66 24.03 7.90
CA THR A 147 38.36 24.49 6.54
C THR A 147 37.73 23.36 5.72
N ARG A 148 37.03 23.75 4.65
CA ARG A 148 36.35 22.80 3.75
C ARG A 148 37.32 21.83 3.05
N ASP A 149 38.56 22.25 2.82
CA ASP A 149 39.59 21.41 2.21
C ASP A 149 40.12 20.36 3.20
N GLU A 150 40.28 20.70 4.48
CA GLU A 150 40.64 19.74 5.54
C GLU A 150 39.54 18.69 5.77
N GLU A 151 38.28 19.11 5.74
CA GLU A 151 37.13 18.19 5.79
C GLU A 151 37.05 17.28 4.56
N PHE A 152 37.36 17.81 3.37
CA PHE A 152 37.43 17.02 2.14
C PHE A 152 38.55 15.97 2.17
N GLN A 153 39.75 16.31 2.67
CA GLN A 153 40.84 15.34 2.84
C GLN A 153 40.48 14.26 3.85
N LEU A 154 39.92 14.62 5.01
CA LEU A 154 39.49 13.66 6.03
C LEU A 154 38.47 12.65 5.49
N ASN A 155 37.55 13.09 4.63
CA ASN A 155 36.56 12.22 4.00
C ASN A 155 37.19 11.32 2.92
N ILE A 156 38.25 11.76 2.24
CA ILE A 156 39.04 10.91 1.34
C ILE A 156 39.84 9.85 2.12
N GLU A 157 40.39 10.18 3.30
CA GLU A 157 41.10 9.21 4.15
C GLU A 157 40.16 8.14 4.69
N LYS A 158 38.98 8.51 5.21
CA LYS A 158 37.93 7.55 5.60
C LYS A 158 37.51 6.64 4.45
N LEU A 159 37.38 7.17 3.23
CA LEU A 159 37.10 6.38 2.02
C LEU A 159 38.21 5.39 1.70
N ARG A 160 39.48 5.74 1.93
CA ARG A 160 40.62 4.82 1.76
C ARG A 160 40.64 3.71 2.82
N GLU A 161 40.32 4.02 4.07
CA GLU A 161 40.19 3.00 5.13
C GLU A 161 39.07 2.00 4.81
N LEU A 162 37.89 2.48 4.40
CA LEU A 162 36.76 1.64 3.99
C LEU A 162 37.10 0.77 2.77
N LEU A 163 37.80 1.32 1.77
CA LEU A 163 38.26 0.54 0.59
C LEU A 163 39.29 -0.53 0.97
N ASN A 164 40.22 -0.23 1.89
CA ASN A 164 41.20 -1.20 2.38
C ASN A 164 40.53 -2.32 3.20
N GLN A 165 39.51 -2.00 4.01
CA GLN A 165 38.69 -3.03 4.67
C GLN A 165 37.98 -3.91 3.63
N TYR A 166 37.33 -3.32 2.63
CA TYR A 166 36.60 -4.07 1.61
C TYR A 166 37.50 -5.04 0.83
N GLN A 167 38.71 -4.61 0.47
CA GLN A 167 39.73 -5.44 -0.21
C GLN A 167 40.31 -6.57 0.65
N SER A 168 40.11 -6.57 1.97
CA SER A 168 40.55 -7.66 2.86
C SER A 168 39.57 -8.84 2.94
N THR A 169 38.40 -8.73 2.30
CA THR A 169 37.34 -9.75 2.33
C THR A 169 37.56 -10.82 1.24
N PRO A 170 37.56 -12.14 1.55
CA PRO A 170 37.66 -13.17 0.53
C PRO A 170 36.47 -13.15 -0.44
N ALA A 171 36.75 -13.14 -1.75
CA ALA A 171 35.72 -13.07 -2.78
C ALA A 171 34.94 -14.39 -2.91
N THR A 172 33.66 -14.39 -2.51
CA THR A 172 32.71 -15.45 -2.85
C THR A 172 32.22 -15.28 -4.28
N THR A 173 32.20 -16.38 -5.04
CA THR A 173 31.80 -16.44 -6.47
C THR A 173 30.43 -15.77 -6.73
N PRO A 174 30.26 -15.01 -7.83
CA PRO A 174 28.96 -14.47 -8.22
C PRO A 174 27.93 -15.59 -8.42
N ALA A 175 26.79 -15.49 -7.72
CA ALA A 175 25.66 -16.39 -7.95
C ALA A 175 25.03 -16.12 -9.32
N GLN A 176 24.65 -17.19 -10.03
CA GLN A 176 23.84 -17.05 -11.25
C GLN A 176 22.48 -16.41 -10.94
N PRO A 177 21.82 -15.76 -11.94
CA PRO A 177 20.51 -15.15 -11.75
C PRO A 177 19.48 -16.19 -11.31
N THR A 178 19.16 -16.18 -10.02
CA THR A 178 18.19 -17.09 -9.43
C THR A 178 16.80 -16.83 -9.99
N THR A 179 16.08 -17.88 -10.35
CA THR A 179 14.61 -17.92 -10.46
C THR A 179 14.00 -17.06 -9.33
N PRO A 180 13.00 -16.19 -9.59
CA PRO A 180 12.47 -15.27 -8.58
C PRO A 180 12.13 -16.04 -7.31
N SER A 181 12.84 -15.69 -6.23
CA SER A 181 12.72 -16.36 -4.95
C SER A 181 11.27 -16.31 -4.47
N GLN A 182 10.79 -17.40 -3.86
CA GLN A 182 9.46 -17.39 -3.26
C GLN A 182 9.34 -16.18 -2.33
N PRO A 183 8.18 -15.50 -2.30
CA PRO A 183 7.98 -14.36 -1.44
C PRO A 183 8.37 -14.74 -0.02
N ALA A 184 9.20 -13.92 0.63
CA ALA A 184 9.54 -14.12 2.03
C ALA A 184 8.24 -14.28 2.82
N ALA A 185 8.09 -15.42 3.49
CA ALA A 185 6.92 -15.67 4.31
C ALA A 185 6.82 -14.55 5.36
N GLU A 186 5.58 -14.19 5.70
CA GLU A 186 5.33 -13.24 6.78
C GLU A 186 6.06 -13.70 8.06
N PRO A 187 6.59 -12.77 8.88
CA PRO A 187 7.34 -13.13 10.07
C PRO A 187 6.49 -14.07 10.93
N ALA A 188 6.95 -15.32 11.06
CA ALA A 188 6.15 -16.37 11.66
C ALA A 188 5.75 -15.98 13.09
N SER A 189 4.48 -16.18 13.40
CA SER A 189 3.91 -16.01 14.72
C SER A 189 4.78 -16.73 15.76
N THR A 190 5.11 -16.04 16.86
CA THR A 190 5.88 -16.62 17.97
C THR A 190 5.03 -17.52 18.87
N LEU A 191 3.72 -17.61 18.60
CA LEU A 191 2.78 -18.49 19.28
C LEU A 191 2.72 -19.85 18.58
N SER A 192 2.46 -20.92 19.33
CA SER A 192 2.11 -22.20 18.72
C SER A 192 0.74 -22.11 18.02
N PRO A 193 0.45 -22.98 17.03
CA PRO A 193 -0.86 -23.05 16.37
C PRO A 193 -2.04 -23.33 17.31
N ARG A 194 -1.77 -23.77 18.55
CA ARG A 194 -2.78 -23.89 19.61
C ARG A 194 -3.03 -22.57 20.32
N GLU A 195 -1.99 -21.86 20.73
CA GLU A 195 -2.09 -20.56 21.40
C GLU A 195 -2.76 -19.51 20.49
N GLU A 196 -2.50 -19.55 19.17
CA GLU A 196 -3.24 -18.72 18.20
C GLU A 196 -4.75 -19.00 18.21
N ARG A 197 -5.16 -20.27 18.29
CA ARG A 197 -6.58 -20.65 18.32
C ARG A 197 -7.20 -20.28 19.66
N GLU A 198 -6.48 -20.43 20.77
CA GLU A 198 -6.89 -19.96 22.09
C GLU A 198 -7.08 -18.44 22.11
N GLN A 199 -6.19 -17.68 21.48
CA GLN A 199 -6.31 -16.22 21.33
C GLN A 199 -7.48 -15.81 20.41
N LYS A 200 -7.64 -16.46 19.25
CA LYS A 200 -8.78 -16.23 18.33
C LYS A 200 -10.12 -16.50 19.01
N LEU A 201 -10.23 -17.62 19.74
CA LEU A 201 -11.43 -17.97 20.51
C LEU A 201 -11.69 -16.97 21.64
N ALA A 202 -10.66 -16.55 22.39
CA ALA A 202 -10.81 -15.55 23.45
C ALA A 202 -11.28 -14.18 22.91
N ALA A 203 -10.70 -13.70 21.80
CA ALA A 203 -11.11 -12.46 21.16
C ALA A 203 -12.56 -12.55 20.62
N ARG A 204 -12.88 -13.63 19.92
CA ARG A 204 -14.19 -13.88 19.30
C ARG A 204 -15.32 -13.97 20.33
N TYR A 205 -15.16 -14.80 21.36
CA TYR A 205 -16.17 -14.97 22.42
C TYR A 205 -16.11 -13.86 23.48
N GLY A 206 -15.09 -13.01 23.45
CA GLY A 206 -15.05 -11.73 24.15
C GLY A 206 -15.93 -10.66 23.52
N ASP A 207 -16.28 -10.74 22.22
CA ASP A 207 -17.22 -9.83 21.58
C ASP A 207 -18.68 -10.20 21.92
N PRO A 208 -19.43 -9.31 22.61
CA PRO A 208 -20.84 -9.55 22.96
C PRO A 208 -21.78 -9.77 21.76
N VAL A 209 -21.40 -9.34 20.55
CA VAL A 209 -22.15 -9.60 19.30
C VAL A 209 -22.26 -11.12 19.06
N VAL A 210 -21.18 -11.87 19.28
CA VAL A 210 -21.14 -13.33 19.03
C VAL A 210 -22.07 -14.07 19.99
N GLY A 211 -22.06 -13.69 21.28
CA GLY A 211 -22.99 -14.22 22.28
C GLY A 211 -24.46 -13.91 21.96
N ARG A 212 -24.76 -12.67 21.56
CA ARG A 212 -26.12 -12.28 21.13
C ARG A 212 -26.58 -13.05 19.90
N TYR A 213 -25.73 -13.20 18.89
CA TYR A 213 -26.01 -13.97 17.67
C TYR A 213 -26.35 -15.44 17.98
N ILE A 214 -25.51 -16.13 18.77
CA ILE A 214 -25.71 -17.53 19.15
C ILE A 214 -27.01 -17.76 19.94
N MET A 215 -27.42 -16.79 20.75
CA MET A 215 -28.66 -16.84 21.52
C MET A 215 -29.90 -16.48 20.68
N GLY A 216 -29.75 -15.60 19.68
CA GLY A 216 -30.82 -15.13 18.80
C GLY A 216 -31.22 -16.09 17.67
N ILE A 217 -30.34 -17.01 17.26
CA ILE A 217 -30.63 -17.97 16.19
C ILE A 217 -31.04 -19.36 16.72
N SER A 218 -31.87 -20.06 15.95
CA SER A 218 -32.12 -21.50 16.13
C SER A 218 -30.98 -22.36 15.57
N THR A 219 -30.86 -23.59 16.07
CA THR A 219 -29.94 -24.60 15.52
C THR A 219 -30.16 -24.83 14.02
N GLN A 220 -31.42 -24.79 13.55
CA GLN A 220 -31.73 -25.00 12.13
C GLN A 220 -31.24 -23.85 11.26
N GLN A 221 -31.37 -22.59 11.70
CA GLN A 221 -30.80 -21.45 11.00
C GLN A 221 -29.27 -21.53 10.96
N ALA A 222 -28.62 -21.92 12.06
CA ALA A 222 -27.17 -22.11 12.09
C ALA A 222 -26.72 -23.20 11.08
N LEU A 223 -27.45 -24.31 10.97
CA LEU A 223 -27.18 -25.37 9.98
C LEU A 223 -27.37 -24.88 8.53
N SER A 224 -28.38 -24.06 8.28
CA SER A 224 -28.56 -23.38 6.99
C SER A 224 -27.38 -22.45 6.67
N VAL A 225 -26.91 -21.65 7.63
CA VAL A 225 -25.71 -20.79 7.47
C VAL A 225 -24.44 -21.61 7.22
N TYR A 226 -24.26 -22.75 7.89
CA TYR A 226 -23.10 -23.62 7.64
C TYR A 226 -23.13 -24.19 6.22
N ASN A 227 -24.28 -24.67 5.74
CA ASN A 227 -24.42 -25.18 4.38
C ASN A 227 -24.26 -24.08 3.32
N GLU A 228 -24.79 -22.88 3.58
CA GLU A 228 -24.58 -21.69 2.73
C GLU A 228 -23.11 -21.29 2.68
N THR A 229 -22.44 -21.28 3.84
CA THR A 229 -21.00 -21.00 3.97
C THR A 229 -20.17 -22.03 3.20
N ALA A 230 -20.38 -23.32 3.41
CA ALA A 230 -19.65 -24.37 2.71
C ALA A 230 -19.81 -24.27 1.17
N LYS A 231 -21.03 -24.02 0.69
CA LYS A 231 -21.33 -23.80 -0.74
C LYS A 231 -20.62 -22.56 -1.29
N LEU A 232 -20.61 -21.44 -0.56
CA LEU A 232 -19.93 -20.21 -0.97
C LEU A 232 -18.41 -20.38 -1.01
N ILE A 233 -17.83 -21.14 -0.08
CA ILE A 233 -16.41 -21.50 -0.12
C ILE A 233 -16.11 -22.34 -1.37
N ASP A 234 -16.81 -23.46 -1.57
CA ASP A 234 -16.60 -24.39 -2.70
C ASP A 234 -16.68 -23.69 -4.07
N THR A 235 -17.63 -22.76 -4.21
CA THR A 235 -17.89 -22.07 -5.48
C THR A 235 -17.04 -20.82 -5.67
N ARG A 236 -16.76 -20.03 -4.63
CA ARG A 236 -16.14 -18.70 -4.76
C ARG A 236 -14.75 -18.54 -4.13
N HIS A 237 -14.37 -19.28 -3.08
CA HIS A 237 -13.03 -19.08 -2.49
C HIS A 237 -11.94 -19.56 -3.45
N ILE A 238 -10.87 -18.77 -3.65
CA ILE A 238 -9.81 -19.08 -4.63
C ILE A 238 -9.17 -20.47 -4.43
N GLN A 239 -9.06 -20.92 -3.17
CA GLN A 239 -8.46 -22.19 -2.77
C GLN A 239 -9.37 -22.87 -1.72
N PRO A 240 -10.45 -23.55 -2.13
CA PRO A 240 -11.40 -24.12 -1.18
C PRO A 240 -10.81 -25.37 -0.50
N THR A 241 -10.87 -25.41 0.82
CA THR A 241 -10.48 -26.59 1.63
C THR A 241 -11.50 -27.71 1.50
N THR A 242 -11.15 -28.93 1.92
CA THR A 242 -12.11 -30.06 1.93
C THR A 242 -13.11 -29.94 3.08
N TYR A 243 -14.27 -30.60 2.92
CA TYR A 243 -15.25 -30.77 4.00
C TYR A 243 -14.63 -31.43 5.25
N LYS A 244 -13.67 -32.33 5.05
CA LYS A 244 -12.92 -33.02 6.11
C LYS A 244 -12.14 -32.02 6.97
N GLU A 245 -11.29 -31.19 6.35
CA GLU A 245 -10.49 -30.17 7.05
C GLU A 245 -11.37 -29.19 7.84
N ARG A 246 -12.49 -28.73 7.26
CA ARG A 246 -13.43 -27.81 7.92
C ARG A 246 -14.05 -28.43 9.18
N VAL A 247 -14.43 -29.72 9.13
CA VAL A 247 -15.01 -30.44 10.27
C VAL A 247 -13.95 -30.78 11.32
N GLU A 248 -12.76 -31.22 10.91
CA GLU A 248 -11.63 -31.46 11.83
C GLU A 248 -11.23 -30.19 12.57
N TYR A 249 -11.20 -29.04 11.88
CA TYR A 249 -10.92 -27.75 12.50
C TYR A 249 -12.03 -27.35 13.49
N GLY A 250 -13.31 -27.57 13.16
CA GLY A 250 -14.43 -27.29 14.06
C GLY A 250 -14.42 -28.15 15.33
N LEU A 251 -14.19 -29.46 15.19
CA LEU A 251 -14.01 -30.37 16.34
C LEU A 251 -12.81 -29.94 17.20
N GLY A 252 -11.70 -29.54 16.58
CA GLY A 252 -10.53 -29.02 17.29
C GLY A 252 -10.75 -27.68 17.98
N ASN A 253 -11.54 -26.77 17.40
CA ASN A 253 -11.91 -25.51 18.05
C ASN A 253 -12.79 -25.79 19.27
N LEU A 254 -13.75 -26.72 19.19
CA LEU A 254 -14.59 -27.11 20.33
C LEU A 254 -13.78 -27.75 21.49
N ASP A 255 -12.78 -28.58 21.18
CA ASP A 255 -11.87 -29.18 22.18
C ASP A 255 -11.11 -28.11 23.00
N ILE A 256 -10.74 -27.01 22.35
CA ILE A 256 -10.11 -25.84 22.99
C ILE A 256 -11.16 -24.98 23.70
N ALA A 257 -12.27 -24.65 23.02
CA ALA A 257 -13.28 -23.71 23.47
C ALA A 257 -13.97 -24.12 24.78
N ILE A 258 -14.18 -25.43 25.01
CA ILE A 258 -14.77 -25.94 26.26
C ILE A 258 -13.91 -25.66 27.52
N GLN A 259 -12.65 -25.24 27.34
CA GLN A 259 -11.74 -24.80 28.42
C GLN A 259 -11.58 -23.27 28.48
N ASN A 260 -12.16 -22.52 27.53
CA ASN A 260 -12.02 -21.08 27.40
C ASN A 260 -13.14 -20.34 28.16
N GLN A 261 -12.78 -19.49 29.12
CA GLN A 261 -13.75 -18.80 29.99
C GLN A 261 -14.68 -17.84 29.25
N TYR A 262 -14.23 -17.21 28.15
CA TYR A 262 -15.10 -16.37 27.32
C TYR A 262 -16.15 -17.21 26.60
N PHE A 263 -15.77 -18.35 26.03
CA PHE A 263 -16.70 -19.29 25.40
C PHE A 263 -17.74 -19.82 26.39
N LEU A 264 -17.30 -20.27 27.58
CA LEU A 264 -18.19 -20.77 28.63
C LEU A 264 -19.19 -19.70 29.07
N SER A 265 -18.72 -18.46 29.28
CA SER A 265 -19.55 -17.31 29.67
C SER A 265 -20.55 -16.91 28.59
N ALA A 266 -20.11 -16.80 27.33
CA ALA A 266 -20.96 -16.43 26.19
C ALA A 266 -22.07 -17.45 25.91
N ASN A 267 -21.81 -18.73 26.22
CA ASN A 267 -22.76 -19.83 26.05
C ASN A 267 -23.54 -20.19 27.34
N GLN A 268 -23.30 -19.48 28.45
CA GLN A 268 -23.98 -19.64 29.74
C GLN A 268 -23.86 -21.07 30.33
N ILE A 269 -22.72 -21.73 30.12
CA ILE A 269 -22.43 -23.08 30.65
C ILE A 269 -21.26 -23.08 31.64
N ASN A 270 -21.34 -23.97 32.64
CA ASN A 270 -20.28 -24.18 33.63
C ASN A 270 -20.04 -25.70 33.84
N PRO A 271 -19.35 -26.38 32.91
CA PRO A 271 -19.17 -27.83 32.95
C PRO A 271 -18.13 -28.23 34.00
N SER A 272 -18.42 -29.29 34.77
CA SER A 272 -17.44 -29.91 35.65
C SER A 272 -16.28 -30.55 34.87
N SER A 273 -15.11 -30.73 35.51
CA SER A 273 -13.93 -31.35 34.89
C SER A 273 -14.20 -32.73 34.27
N GLN A 274 -15.14 -33.50 34.85
CA GLN A 274 -15.58 -34.77 34.27
C GLN A 274 -16.42 -34.58 33.00
N GLN A 275 -17.30 -33.58 32.96
CA GLN A 275 -18.07 -33.26 31.74
C GLN A 275 -17.16 -32.73 30.62
N VAL A 276 -16.18 -31.88 30.95
CA VAL A 276 -15.14 -31.45 30.00
C VAL A 276 -14.39 -32.67 29.44
N THR A 277 -13.97 -33.60 30.32
CA THR A 277 -13.30 -34.84 29.90
C THR A 277 -14.20 -35.71 29.00
N ASN A 278 -15.48 -35.88 29.36
CA ASN A 278 -16.44 -36.66 28.58
C ASN A 278 -16.73 -36.02 27.22
N PHE A 279 -16.86 -34.70 27.14
CA PHE A 279 -17.07 -33.96 25.91
C PHE A 279 -15.88 -34.09 24.95
N ARG A 280 -14.64 -33.92 25.46
CA ARG A 280 -13.41 -34.13 24.67
C ARG A 280 -13.23 -35.58 24.21
N ASN A 281 -13.73 -36.55 24.97
CA ASN A 281 -13.83 -37.94 24.52
C ASN A 281 -14.88 -38.11 23.40
N GLY A 282 -16.05 -37.47 23.53
CA GLY A 282 -17.11 -37.47 22.53
C GLY A 282 -16.68 -36.84 21.20
N LEU A 283 -15.95 -35.72 21.21
CA LEU A 283 -15.37 -35.12 20.00
C LEU A 283 -14.44 -36.10 19.26
N ARG A 284 -13.60 -36.83 20.00
CA ARG A 284 -12.71 -37.86 19.42
C ARG A 284 -13.49 -39.06 18.84
N GLN A 285 -14.59 -39.45 19.48
CA GLN A 285 -15.49 -40.49 18.95
C GLN A 285 -16.23 -40.01 17.68
N VAL A 286 -16.66 -38.75 17.62
CA VAL A 286 -17.28 -38.20 16.40
C VAL A 286 -16.29 -38.23 15.24
N TYR A 287 -15.05 -37.76 15.46
CA TYR A 287 -13.97 -37.80 14.47
C TYR A 287 -13.69 -39.22 13.94
N GLN A 288 -13.71 -40.23 14.81
CA GLN A 288 -13.44 -41.63 14.45
C GLN A 288 -14.61 -42.32 13.73
N ASN A 289 -15.85 -42.01 14.11
CA ASN A 289 -17.04 -42.76 13.69
C ASN A 289 -17.79 -42.14 12.51
N TYR A 290 -17.58 -40.85 12.20
CA TYR A 290 -18.26 -40.14 11.12
C TYR A 290 -17.24 -39.57 10.12
N PRO A 291 -16.64 -40.41 9.25
CA PRO A 291 -15.69 -39.95 8.25
C PRO A 291 -16.37 -39.00 7.25
N VAL A 292 -15.70 -37.88 6.94
CA VAL A 292 -16.24 -36.81 6.09
C VAL A 292 -15.58 -36.81 4.72
N THR A 293 -16.39 -36.94 3.66
CA THR A 293 -15.98 -36.80 2.26
C THR A 293 -16.74 -35.68 1.53
N ASN A 294 -17.99 -35.42 1.92
CA ASN A 294 -18.89 -34.48 1.25
C ASN A 294 -19.77 -33.69 2.25
N SER A 295 -20.61 -32.78 1.76
CA SER A 295 -21.48 -31.93 2.60
C SER A 295 -22.48 -32.70 3.47
N SER A 296 -23.03 -33.82 2.97
CA SER A 296 -23.95 -34.67 3.73
C SER A 296 -23.25 -35.31 4.93
N ASP A 297 -22.04 -35.84 4.74
CA ASP A 297 -21.23 -36.41 5.82
C ASP A 297 -20.84 -35.33 6.85
N ALA A 298 -20.47 -34.14 6.37
CA ALA A 298 -20.10 -33.02 7.23
C ALA A 298 -21.28 -32.57 8.09
N LEU A 299 -22.47 -32.40 7.50
CA LEU A 299 -23.69 -32.10 8.24
C LEU A 299 -24.02 -33.21 9.24
N ASN A 300 -23.88 -34.49 8.88
CA ASN A 300 -24.07 -35.60 9.82
C ASN A 300 -23.10 -35.50 11.01
N ALA A 301 -21.79 -35.39 10.78
CA ALA A 301 -20.80 -35.23 11.85
C ALA A 301 -21.11 -34.04 12.78
N ILE A 302 -21.61 -32.93 12.22
CA ILE A 302 -22.07 -31.76 12.98
C ILE A 302 -23.33 -32.08 13.81
N TYR A 303 -24.34 -32.77 13.25
CA TYR A 303 -25.52 -33.23 14.01
C TYR A 303 -25.14 -34.14 15.20
N GLN A 304 -24.21 -35.08 15.00
CA GLN A 304 -23.73 -35.94 16.09
C GLN A 304 -22.96 -35.15 17.14
N THR A 305 -22.20 -34.14 16.73
CA THR A 305 -21.54 -33.19 17.64
C THR A 305 -22.56 -32.39 18.45
N ILE A 306 -23.64 -31.89 17.84
CA ILE A 306 -24.74 -31.20 18.55
C ILE A 306 -25.35 -32.11 19.62
N ASN A 307 -25.72 -33.34 19.25
CA ASN A 307 -26.37 -34.29 20.16
C ASN A 307 -25.46 -34.62 21.36
N MET A 308 -24.18 -34.92 21.10
CA MET A 308 -23.17 -35.20 22.13
C MET A 308 -22.93 -33.99 23.03
N ALA A 309 -22.78 -32.80 22.46
CA ALA A 309 -22.54 -31.55 23.20
C ALA A 309 -23.70 -31.18 24.13
N GLN A 310 -24.93 -31.29 23.63
CA GLN A 310 -26.14 -30.96 24.37
C GLN A 310 -26.36 -31.92 25.55
N GLN A 311 -25.99 -33.20 25.40
CA GLN A 311 -26.10 -34.23 26.45
C GLN A 311 -24.98 -34.17 27.51
N THR A 312 -23.75 -33.84 27.11
CA THR A 312 -22.57 -33.89 28.02
C THR A 312 -22.35 -32.61 28.82
N VAL A 313 -22.46 -31.45 28.16
CA VAL A 313 -22.10 -30.12 28.72
C VAL A 313 -23.24 -29.09 28.63
N GLY A 314 -24.41 -29.48 28.10
CA GLY A 314 -25.57 -28.60 27.96
C GLY A 314 -25.46 -27.57 26.82
N LEU A 315 -24.41 -27.64 26.00
CA LEU A 315 -24.09 -26.64 24.98
C LEU A 315 -25.15 -26.63 23.85
N ARG A 316 -25.67 -25.44 23.55
CA ARG A 316 -26.70 -25.21 22.52
C ARG A 316 -26.23 -25.63 21.13
N GLY A 317 -27.11 -26.23 20.33
CA GLY A 317 -26.83 -26.56 18.94
C GLY A 317 -26.44 -25.35 18.07
N SER A 318 -27.04 -24.17 18.31
CA SER A 318 -26.62 -22.93 17.62
C SER A 318 -25.16 -22.56 17.88
N ALA A 319 -24.64 -22.81 19.08
CA ALA A 319 -23.25 -22.54 19.45
C ALA A 319 -22.28 -23.51 18.76
N VAL A 320 -22.61 -24.81 18.79
CA VAL A 320 -21.82 -25.86 18.13
C VAL A 320 -21.65 -25.55 16.64
N VAL A 321 -22.75 -25.25 15.93
CA VAL A 321 -22.70 -25.00 14.49
C VAL A 321 -22.04 -23.65 14.16
N THR A 322 -22.22 -22.63 15.01
CA THR A 322 -21.50 -21.36 14.87
C THR A 322 -19.99 -21.56 14.94
N GLU A 323 -19.50 -22.45 15.81
CA GLU A 323 -18.08 -22.81 15.83
C GLU A 323 -17.62 -23.51 14.53
N PHE A 324 -18.43 -24.42 13.98
CA PHE A 324 -18.13 -25.02 12.66
C PHE A 324 -18.16 -24.00 11.50
N ILE A 325 -19.00 -22.96 11.56
CA ILE A 325 -19.01 -21.87 10.58
C ILE A 325 -17.72 -21.05 10.65
N PHE A 326 -17.29 -20.64 11.85
CA PHE A 326 -16.02 -19.94 12.04
C PHE A 326 -14.85 -20.80 11.58
N ALA A 327 -14.77 -22.05 12.06
CA ALA A 327 -13.73 -23.00 11.67
C ALA A 327 -13.64 -23.20 10.16
N ALA A 328 -14.78 -23.33 9.46
CA ALA A 328 -14.79 -23.45 8.01
C ALA A 328 -14.09 -22.27 7.31
N THR A 329 -14.29 -21.04 7.80
CA THR A 329 -13.57 -19.86 7.29
C THR A 329 -12.11 -19.79 7.73
N GLU A 330 -11.78 -20.21 8.97
CA GLU A 330 -10.41 -20.21 9.50
C GLU A 330 -9.47 -21.21 8.79
N THR A 331 -10.00 -22.20 8.06
CA THR A 331 -9.18 -23.09 7.22
C THR A 331 -8.68 -22.47 5.92
N LEU A 332 -9.19 -21.29 5.50
CA LEU A 332 -9.03 -20.78 4.14
C LEU A 332 -7.80 -19.87 3.99
N ASP A 333 -7.87 -18.68 4.57
CA ASP A 333 -6.81 -17.70 4.66
C ASP A 333 -7.11 -16.75 5.85
N LYS A 334 -6.18 -15.86 6.19
CA LYS A 334 -6.37 -14.88 7.27
C LYS A 334 -7.32 -13.71 6.93
N TYR A 335 -7.90 -13.70 5.73
CA TYR A 335 -8.75 -12.61 5.25
C TYR A 335 -10.23 -13.00 5.23
N SER A 336 -10.53 -14.27 4.95
CA SER A 336 -11.86 -14.84 4.92
C SER A 336 -12.39 -15.04 6.34
N ALA A 337 -13.64 -14.65 6.58
CA ALA A 337 -14.24 -14.67 7.90
C ALA A 337 -15.76 -14.66 7.81
N PHE A 338 -16.41 -15.43 8.67
CA PHE A 338 -17.81 -15.20 9.02
C PHE A 338 -17.91 -14.00 9.97
N VAL A 339 -18.78 -13.04 9.62
CA VAL A 339 -19.08 -11.84 10.42
C VAL A 339 -20.54 -11.94 10.89
N PRO A 340 -20.80 -12.37 12.13
CA PRO A 340 -22.15 -12.33 12.69
C PRO A 340 -22.59 -10.89 12.91
N GLU A 341 -23.84 -10.61 12.57
CA GLU A 341 -24.51 -9.36 12.90
C GLU A 341 -25.60 -9.62 13.94
N ASP A 342 -25.75 -8.70 14.90
CA ASP A 342 -26.76 -8.76 15.96
C ASP A 342 -27.91 -7.74 15.79
N GLY A 343 -27.86 -6.95 14.70
CA GLY A 343 -28.79 -5.84 14.43
C GLY A 343 -28.49 -4.54 15.18
N TYR A 344 -27.48 -4.50 16.05
CA TYR A 344 -27.10 -3.30 16.81
C TYR A 344 -25.86 -2.60 16.25
N ARG A 345 -24.90 -3.37 15.70
CA ARG A 345 -23.65 -2.83 15.14
C ARG A 345 -23.85 -2.40 13.68
N LYS A 346 -23.56 -1.13 13.36
CA LYS A 346 -23.42 -0.67 11.97
C LYS A 346 -22.12 -1.20 11.33
N PRO A 347 -22.01 -1.24 9.99
CA PRO A 347 -20.77 -1.61 9.30
C PRO A 347 -19.54 -0.82 9.79
N SER A 348 -18.36 -1.41 9.63
CA SER A 348 -17.10 -0.88 10.16
C SER A 348 -16.78 0.53 9.63
N ALA A 349 -16.68 1.49 10.55
CA ALA A 349 -16.34 2.89 10.27
C ALA A 349 -14.96 3.11 9.61
N THR A 350 -14.15 2.05 9.45
CA THR A 350 -12.84 2.06 8.78
C THR A 350 -12.89 2.48 7.30
N LEU A 351 -14.06 2.33 6.64
CA LEU A 351 -14.28 2.76 5.25
C LEU A 351 -15.09 4.06 5.13
N GLU A 352 -15.65 4.58 6.24
CA GLU A 352 -16.35 5.86 6.21
C GLU A 352 -15.35 7.03 6.27
N ASP A 353 -15.57 8.09 5.48
CA ASP A 353 -14.76 9.32 5.57
C ASP A 353 -14.97 10.08 6.88
N SER A 354 -15.94 9.68 7.70
CA SER A 354 -16.30 10.36 8.94
C SER A 354 -16.77 9.41 10.03
N ILE A 355 -16.35 9.63 11.27
CA ILE A 355 -16.84 8.88 12.44
C ILE A 355 -17.65 9.82 13.34
N VAL A 356 -18.80 9.35 13.85
CA VAL A 356 -19.58 10.09 14.86
C VAL A 356 -19.02 9.79 16.25
N GLY A 357 -18.37 10.78 16.85
CA GLY A 357 -17.65 10.67 18.12
C GLY A 357 -17.00 12.00 18.48
N ILE A 358 -15.84 11.95 19.14
CA ILE A 358 -15.13 13.17 19.59
C ILE A 358 -13.94 13.57 18.70
N GLY A 359 -13.51 12.70 17.78
CA GLY A 359 -12.36 12.95 16.92
C GLY A 359 -11.00 12.84 17.62
N VAL A 360 -10.64 11.62 18.06
CA VAL A 360 -9.32 11.30 18.61
C VAL A 360 -8.78 10.00 18.03
N GLU A 361 -7.46 9.93 17.87
CA GLU A 361 -6.71 8.69 17.70
C GLU A 361 -6.11 8.31 19.07
N ILE A 362 -6.23 7.04 19.45
CA ILE A 362 -5.91 6.55 20.80
C ILE A 362 -5.03 5.30 20.79
N LYS A 363 -4.25 5.11 21.86
CA LYS A 363 -3.44 3.91 22.14
C LYS A 363 -3.62 3.44 23.59
N PRO A 364 -3.37 2.15 23.90
CA PRO A 364 -3.44 1.65 25.27
C PRO A 364 -2.25 2.16 26.08
N GLU A 365 -2.45 2.57 27.32
CA GLU A 365 -1.39 3.17 28.16
C GLU A 365 -1.54 2.72 29.62
N ALA A 366 -1.04 1.52 29.91
CA ALA A 366 -1.12 0.83 31.20
C ALA A 366 -2.54 0.85 31.83
N ASP A 367 -2.77 1.72 32.82
CA ASP A 367 -4.05 1.87 33.53
C ASP A 367 -5.03 2.85 32.85
N SER A 368 -4.66 3.39 31.70
CA SER A 368 -5.28 4.53 31.01
C SER A 368 -5.28 4.36 29.48
N VAL A 369 -5.77 5.37 28.75
CA VAL A 369 -5.72 5.43 27.29
C VAL A 369 -5.09 6.74 26.84
N LEU A 370 -4.00 6.66 26.08
CA LEU A 370 -3.27 7.80 25.54
C LEU A 370 -3.98 8.34 24.30
N ILE A 371 -4.31 9.64 24.29
CA ILE A 371 -4.63 10.38 23.08
C ILE A 371 -3.33 10.62 22.31
N VAL A 372 -3.22 9.99 21.14
CA VAL A 372 -2.10 10.16 20.22
C VAL A 372 -2.27 11.45 19.42
N LYS A 373 -3.50 11.75 19.01
CA LYS A 373 -3.85 12.90 18.16
C LYS A 373 -5.31 13.28 18.40
N ALA A 374 -5.58 14.58 18.56
CA ALA A 374 -6.92 15.12 18.44
C ALA A 374 -7.11 15.58 16.98
N LEU A 375 -8.21 15.19 16.35
CA LEU A 375 -8.44 15.50 14.94
C LEU A 375 -8.80 16.98 14.76
N PRO A 376 -8.19 17.70 13.79
CA PRO A 376 -8.54 19.09 13.49
C PRO A 376 -10.04 19.28 13.29
N ASN A 377 -10.58 20.38 13.83
CA ASN A 377 -12.02 20.71 13.81
C ASN A 377 -12.95 19.71 14.53
N GLY A 378 -12.43 18.62 15.12
CA GLY A 378 -13.20 17.65 15.91
C GLY A 378 -13.51 18.16 17.34
N PRO A 379 -14.57 17.65 18.00
CA PRO A 379 -14.96 18.08 19.35
C PRO A 379 -13.84 18.05 20.40
N ALA A 380 -12.94 17.06 20.35
CA ALA A 380 -11.81 16.94 21.26
C ALA A 380 -10.80 18.08 21.09
N ALA A 381 -10.42 18.40 19.84
CA ALA A 381 -9.52 19.52 19.56
C ALA A 381 -10.18 20.87 19.95
N SER A 382 -11.46 21.04 19.65
CA SER A 382 -12.26 22.21 20.05
C SER A 382 -12.39 22.37 21.57
N ALA A 383 -12.28 21.28 22.34
CA ALA A 383 -12.23 21.28 23.81
C ALA A 383 -10.80 21.36 24.38
N GLY A 384 -9.78 21.56 23.55
CA GLY A 384 -8.39 21.69 23.96
C GLY A 384 -7.69 20.39 24.37
N LEU A 385 -8.23 19.23 23.98
CA LEU A 385 -7.53 17.94 24.07
C LEU A 385 -6.44 17.84 22.98
N ARG A 386 -5.34 17.15 23.28
CA ARG A 386 -4.15 17.07 22.42
C ARG A 386 -3.36 15.77 22.64
N SER A 387 -2.34 15.58 21.81
CA SER A 387 -1.36 14.49 21.98
C SER A 387 -0.73 14.52 23.38
N GLY A 388 -0.61 13.36 24.02
CA GLY A 388 -0.06 13.22 25.38
C GLY A 388 -1.10 13.26 26.52
N ASP A 389 -2.36 13.52 26.21
CA ASP A 389 -3.44 13.46 27.20
C ASP A 389 -3.84 12.01 27.52
N LEU A 390 -4.03 11.69 28.81
CA LEU A 390 -4.44 10.35 29.26
C LEU A 390 -5.92 10.35 29.66
N ILE A 391 -6.76 9.59 28.97
CA ILE A 391 -8.15 9.32 29.37
C ILE A 391 -8.11 8.29 30.51
N MET A 392 -8.68 8.66 31.66
CA MET A 392 -8.76 7.83 32.87
C MET A 392 -10.13 7.17 33.04
N SER A 393 -11.22 7.86 32.67
CA SER A 393 -12.58 7.33 32.71
C SER A 393 -13.48 7.97 31.67
N ILE A 394 -14.53 7.25 31.25
CA ILE A 394 -15.57 7.74 30.33
C ILE A 394 -16.93 7.59 31.01
N ASP A 395 -17.70 8.68 31.08
CA ASP A 395 -19.00 8.75 31.78
C ASP A 395 -18.95 8.16 33.20
N GLY A 396 -17.83 8.41 33.90
CA GLY A 396 -17.54 7.92 35.26
C GLY A 396 -16.99 6.49 35.34
N GLN A 397 -16.99 5.72 34.26
CA GLN A 397 -16.46 4.34 34.22
C GLN A 397 -14.96 4.34 33.88
N SER A 398 -14.12 3.76 34.75
CA SER A 398 -12.68 3.68 34.52
C SER A 398 -12.35 2.87 33.25
N VAL A 399 -11.34 3.34 32.50
CA VAL A 399 -10.78 2.62 31.34
C VAL A 399 -9.71 1.58 31.73
N THR A 400 -9.30 1.52 32.99
CA THR A 400 -8.31 0.55 33.48
C THR A 400 -8.77 -0.89 33.20
N GLY A 401 -7.92 -1.66 32.52
CA GLY A 401 -8.23 -3.04 32.11
C GLY A 401 -9.36 -3.16 31.06
N LYS A 402 -9.64 -2.12 30.27
CA LYS A 402 -10.58 -2.16 29.15
C LYS A 402 -9.84 -2.27 27.81
N THR A 403 -10.48 -2.89 26.82
CA THR A 403 -9.96 -2.93 25.44
C THR A 403 -10.17 -1.59 24.74
N LEU A 404 -9.39 -1.32 23.69
CA LEU A 404 -9.61 -0.14 22.85
C LEU A 404 -11.00 -0.13 22.20
N ASP A 405 -11.56 -1.29 21.86
CA ASP A 405 -12.93 -1.39 21.33
C ASP A 405 -13.97 -0.94 22.37
N TRP A 406 -13.85 -1.39 23.63
CA TRP A 406 -14.72 -0.93 24.71
C TRP A 406 -14.66 0.59 24.88
N VAL A 407 -13.47 1.16 24.75
CA VAL A 407 -13.20 2.61 24.85
C VAL A 407 -13.81 3.35 23.65
N ALA A 408 -13.62 2.85 22.44
CA ALA A 408 -14.19 3.39 21.22
C ALA A 408 -15.73 3.34 21.22
N ASP A 409 -16.34 2.25 21.72
CA ASP A 409 -17.79 2.09 21.88
C ASP A 409 -18.41 3.14 22.83
N ARG A 410 -17.65 3.62 23.85
CA ARG A 410 -18.12 4.72 24.73
C ARG A 410 -17.83 6.10 24.16
N ILE A 411 -16.74 6.28 23.41
CA ILE A 411 -16.35 7.57 22.81
C ILE A 411 -17.22 7.90 21.58
N THR A 412 -17.57 6.90 20.78
CA THR A 412 -18.57 6.98 19.70
C THR A 412 -19.99 6.93 20.26
N GLY A 413 -21.00 7.17 19.41
CA GLY A 413 -22.41 7.19 19.81
C GLY A 413 -23.27 8.04 18.88
N ALA A 414 -24.48 8.38 19.31
CA ALA A 414 -25.40 9.22 18.53
C ALA A 414 -24.87 10.65 18.35
N GLU A 415 -25.09 11.24 17.18
CA GLU A 415 -24.73 12.63 16.88
C GLU A 415 -25.51 13.60 17.78
N GLY A 416 -24.84 14.63 18.31
CA GLY A 416 -25.39 15.55 19.30
C GLY A 416 -25.44 15.03 20.74
N SER A 417 -25.20 13.74 20.99
CA SER A 417 -25.15 13.19 22.37
C SER A 417 -23.89 13.64 23.12
N ARG A 418 -23.93 13.64 24.47
CA ARG A 418 -22.81 14.09 25.31
C ARG A 418 -21.98 12.90 25.84
N VAL A 419 -20.70 13.15 26.10
CA VAL A 419 -19.78 12.24 26.80
C VAL A 419 -18.88 13.04 27.73
N VAL A 420 -18.57 12.51 28.91
CA VAL A 420 -17.67 13.12 29.89
C VAL A 420 -16.41 12.27 30.02
N LEU A 421 -15.26 12.84 29.67
CA LEU A 421 -13.96 12.23 29.90
C LEU A 421 -13.32 12.79 31.17
N ALA A 422 -12.81 11.94 32.06
CA ALA A 422 -11.80 12.38 33.02
C ALA A 422 -10.44 12.25 32.34
N VAL A 423 -9.79 13.38 32.06
CA VAL A 423 -8.52 13.44 31.34
C VAL A 423 -7.42 13.94 32.27
N LYS A 424 -6.31 13.22 32.33
CA LYS A 424 -5.09 13.59 33.03
C LYS A 424 -4.07 14.13 32.03
N ARG A 425 -3.55 15.33 32.32
CA ARG A 425 -2.44 15.98 31.63
C ARG A 425 -1.39 16.34 32.69
N ASP A 426 -0.17 15.83 32.52
CA ASP A 426 0.88 15.92 33.54
C ASP A 426 0.38 15.40 34.91
N SER A 427 0.44 16.23 35.96
CA SER A 427 -0.10 15.94 37.30
C SER A 427 -1.53 16.43 37.53
N LYS A 428 -2.24 16.93 36.51
CA LYS A 428 -3.58 17.53 36.65
C LYS A 428 -4.65 16.67 35.96
N THR A 429 -5.73 16.37 36.67
CA THR A 429 -6.91 15.70 36.12
C THR A 429 -8.07 16.69 36.01
N ALA A 430 -8.79 16.68 34.89
CA ALA A 430 -9.97 17.51 34.64
C ALA A 430 -11.07 16.71 33.93
N ASN A 431 -12.33 17.05 34.22
CA ASN A 431 -13.48 16.49 33.50
C ASN A 431 -13.79 17.35 32.26
N VAL A 432 -13.75 16.75 31.08
CA VAL A 432 -14.01 17.40 29.79
C VAL A 432 -15.32 16.85 29.23
N THR A 433 -16.35 17.69 29.18
CA THR A 433 -17.65 17.34 28.58
C THR A 433 -17.61 17.65 27.09
N LEU A 434 -17.78 16.63 26.26
CA LEU A 434 -17.75 16.71 24.81
C LEU A 434 -19.15 16.45 24.25
N VAL A 435 -19.44 17.01 23.08
CA VAL A 435 -20.61 16.66 22.27
C VAL A 435 -20.11 15.82 21.11
N ARG A 436 -20.68 14.63 20.90
CA ARG A 436 -20.35 13.75 19.78
C ARG A 436 -20.85 14.37 18.48
N ALA A 437 -19.98 14.48 17.50
CA ALA A 437 -20.28 15.03 16.17
C ALA A 437 -19.64 14.16 15.10
N ARG A 438 -20.10 14.29 13.85
CA ARG A 438 -19.41 13.75 12.68
C ARG A 438 -18.06 14.44 12.49
N VAL A 439 -16.98 13.71 12.69
CA VAL A 439 -15.60 14.19 12.45
C VAL A 439 -15.08 13.57 11.17
N LYS A 440 -14.72 14.39 10.19
CA LYS A 440 -14.08 13.94 8.94
C LYS A 440 -12.65 13.49 9.25
N ILE A 441 -12.27 12.34 8.70
CA ILE A 441 -10.91 11.81 8.77
C ILE A 441 -10.31 11.99 7.38
N GLU A 442 -9.60 13.11 7.19
CA GLU A 442 -8.79 13.37 5.99
C GLU A 442 -7.89 12.14 5.71
N SER A 443 -7.84 11.74 4.44
CA SER A 443 -7.02 10.66 3.93
C SER A 443 -5.66 11.15 3.43
N VAL A 444 -5.59 12.40 2.97
CA VAL A 444 -4.37 13.17 2.75
C VAL A 444 -4.06 13.95 4.03
N SER A 445 -3.12 13.46 4.84
CA SER A 445 -2.86 13.99 6.19
C SER A 445 -1.82 15.10 6.23
N GLU A 446 -0.94 15.18 5.23
CA GLU A 446 0.03 16.25 5.07
C GLU A 446 0.29 16.53 3.58
N PHE A 447 0.42 17.80 3.20
CA PHE A 447 1.05 18.20 1.95
C PHE A 447 1.89 19.47 2.16
N LYS A 448 3.10 19.51 1.60
CA LYS A 448 4.06 20.61 1.77
C LYS A 448 5.11 20.62 0.67
N MET A 449 5.80 21.74 0.50
CA MET A 449 7.08 21.78 -0.23
C MET A 449 8.18 21.27 0.71
N VAL A 450 9.00 20.31 0.25
CA VAL A 450 10.17 19.78 1.01
C VAL A 450 11.51 20.30 0.48
N SER A 451 11.52 20.85 -0.75
CA SER A 451 12.58 21.72 -1.26
C SER A 451 11.95 22.97 -1.90
N SER A 452 12.74 23.79 -2.59
CA SER A 452 12.23 24.88 -3.44
C SER A 452 11.40 24.43 -4.65
N ASP A 453 11.37 23.14 -4.98
CA ASP A 453 10.72 22.59 -6.17
C ASP A 453 10.18 21.15 -6.06
N VAL A 454 10.47 20.43 -4.97
CA VAL A 454 9.87 19.13 -4.66
C VAL A 454 8.69 19.32 -3.71
N GLY A 455 7.50 18.98 -4.19
CA GLY A 455 6.29 18.83 -3.38
C GLY A 455 6.19 17.45 -2.77
N TYR A 456 5.53 17.34 -1.61
CA TYR A 456 5.30 16.11 -0.86
C TYR A 456 3.82 16.03 -0.48
N ILE A 457 3.21 14.85 -0.63
CA ILE A 457 1.83 14.54 -0.22
C ILE A 457 1.84 13.20 0.52
N LYS A 458 1.37 13.16 1.76
CA LYS A 458 1.16 11.92 2.53
C LYS A 458 -0.27 11.44 2.42
N VAL A 459 -0.45 10.17 2.05
CA VAL A 459 -1.75 9.52 1.90
C VAL A 459 -1.81 8.33 2.84
N ASP A 460 -2.64 8.40 3.88
CA ASP A 460 -2.68 7.40 4.97
C ASP A 460 -3.72 6.29 4.75
N LYS A 461 -4.72 6.54 3.90
CA LYS A 461 -5.74 5.56 3.48
C LYS A 461 -6.27 5.90 2.08
N PHE A 462 -6.90 4.95 1.41
CA PHE A 462 -7.74 5.19 0.24
C PHE A 462 -9.20 5.16 0.65
N SER A 463 -9.83 6.32 0.86
CA SER A 463 -11.26 6.45 1.17
C SER A 463 -11.97 7.30 0.11
N GLN A 464 -13.24 7.66 0.31
CA GLN A 464 -14.05 8.23 -0.78
C GLN A 464 -13.61 9.67 -1.11
N SER A 465 -13.18 10.45 -0.12
CA SER A 465 -12.70 11.83 -0.30
C SER A 465 -11.26 11.97 -0.82
N THR A 466 -10.45 10.90 -0.87
CA THR A 466 -9.01 11.01 -1.21
C THR A 466 -8.75 11.57 -2.60
N SER A 467 -9.64 11.28 -3.56
CA SER A 467 -9.52 11.78 -4.94
C SER A 467 -9.60 13.31 -5.01
N GLU A 468 -10.49 13.91 -4.21
CA GLU A 468 -10.69 15.37 -4.11
C GLU A 468 -9.62 16.05 -3.24
N GLU A 469 -9.22 15.40 -2.14
CA GLU A 469 -8.13 15.86 -1.26
C GLU A 469 -6.78 15.89 -1.99
N MET A 470 -6.51 14.89 -2.83
CA MET A 470 -5.34 14.83 -3.69
C MET A 470 -5.33 15.98 -4.71
N ASP A 471 -6.47 16.31 -5.34
CA ASP A 471 -6.53 17.46 -6.27
C ASP A 471 -6.27 18.79 -5.56
N LYS A 472 -6.80 19.00 -4.35
CA LYS A 472 -6.53 20.19 -3.53
C LYS A 472 -5.03 20.32 -3.20
N ALA A 473 -4.40 19.22 -2.77
CA ALA A 473 -2.98 19.18 -2.48
C ALA A 473 -2.13 19.46 -3.73
N LEU A 474 -2.43 18.81 -4.86
CA LEU A 474 -1.72 18.99 -6.14
C LEU A 474 -1.78 20.44 -6.64
N TRP A 475 -2.96 21.07 -6.64
CA TRP A 475 -3.10 22.47 -7.02
C TRP A 475 -2.40 23.43 -6.06
N SER A 476 -2.45 23.17 -4.75
CA SER A 476 -1.74 23.99 -3.76
C SER A 476 -0.21 23.92 -3.93
N LEU A 477 0.34 22.74 -4.21
CA LEU A 477 1.78 22.55 -4.45
C LEU A 477 2.21 23.12 -5.81
N HIS A 478 1.40 22.93 -6.87
CA HIS A 478 1.63 23.55 -8.18
C HIS A 478 1.73 25.08 -8.05
N ASN A 479 0.77 25.70 -7.36
CA ASN A 479 0.76 27.15 -7.13
C ASN A 479 1.89 27.63 -6.19
N SER A 480 2.52 26.70 -5.46
CA SER A 480 3.73 26.94 -4.66
C SER A 480 5.03 26.71 -5.44
N GLY A 481 4.98 26.40 -6.74
CA GLY A 481 6.14 26.24 -7.62
C GLY A 481 6.68 24.80 -7.76
N MET A 482 5.89 23.78 -7.36
CA MET A 482 6.25 22.37 -7.51
C MET A 482 6.63 21.99 -8.94
N LYS A 483 7.82 21.40 -9.11
CA LYS A 483 8.33 20.81 -10.35
C LYS A 483 8.43 19.29 -10.29
N SER A 484 8.65 18.72 -9.11
CA SER A 484 8.67 17.27 -8.85
C SER A 484 7.80 16.93 -7.64
N LEU A 485 7.27 15.71 -7.57
CA LEU A 485 6.31 15.28 -6.55
C LEU A 485 6.75 13.96 -5.90
N ILE A 486 6.70 13.91 -4.57
CA ILE A 486 6.75 12.71 -3.75
C ILE A 486 5.33 12.42 -3.21
N ILE A 487 4.84 11.20 -3.44
CA ILE A 487 3.60 10.69 -2.81
C ILE A 487 3.98 9.62 -1.80
N ASP A 488 3.62 9.79 -0.54
CA ASP A 488 4.01 8.92 0.56
C ASP A 488 2.88 7.99 1.00
N MET A 489 3.05 6.70 0.70
CA MET A 489 2.14 5.60 1.06
C MET A 489 2.66 4.74 2.23
N ARG A 490 3.72 5.17 2.92
CA ARG A 490 4.28 4.42 4.05
C ARG A 490 3.30 4.41 5.21
N GLY A 491 3.01 3.21 5.73
CA GLY A 491 1.97 2.98 6.73
C GLY A 491 0.55 2.83 6.19
N ASN A 492 0.29 3.03 4.90
CA ASN A 492 -1.06 3.04 4.32
C ASN A 492 -1.57 1.61 4.02
N PRO A 493 -2.56 1.08 4.76
CA PRO A 493 -3.06 -0.30 4.61
C PRO A 493 -3.96 -0.50 3.38
N GLY A 494 -4.12 0.54 2.56
CA GLY A 494 -4.95 0.57 1.37
C GLY A 494 -6.33 1.15 1.63
N GLY A 495 -7.36 0.51 1.09
CA GLY A 495 -8.74 0.98 1.16
C GLY A 495 -9.50 0.70 -0.14
N LEU A 496 -10.27 1.69 -0.61
CA LEU A 496 -11.13 1.57 -1.79
C LEU A 496 -10.31 1.41 -3.09
N LEU A 497 -10.62 0.34 -3.83
CA LEU A 497 -10.05 0.06 -5.15
C LEU A 497 -10.37 1.16 -6.17
N THR A 498 -11.61 1.68 -6.15
CA THR A 498 -12.06 2.79 -7.02
C THR A 498 -11.19 4.03 -6.84
N THR A 499 -10.95 4.44 -5.59
CA THR A 499 -10.09 5.58 -5.26
C THR A 499 -8.65 5.38 -5.77
N ALA A 500 -8.10 4.16 -5.71
CA ALA A 500 -6.77 3.89 -6.27
C ALA A 500 -6.74 3.97 -7.81
N ILE A 501 -7.81 3.55 -8.48
CA ILE A 501 -7.97 3.70 -9.94
C ILE A 501 -8.10 5.16 -10.34
N GLU A 502 -8.93 5.94 -9.62
CA GLU A 502 -9.07 7.39 -9.82
C GLU A 502 -7.75 8.13 -9.61
N MET A 503 -7.05 7.88 -8.49
CA MET A 503 -5.74 8.47 -8.23
C MET A 503 -4.71 8.06 -9.29
N SER A 504 -4.73 6.82 -9.78
CA SER A 504 -3.84 6.37 -10.86
C SER A 504 -4.11 7.13 -12.16
N ASN A 505 -5.39 7.38 -12.51
CA ASN A 505 -5.79 8.18 -13.67
C ASN A 505 -5.34 9.66 -13.59
N LYS A 506 -5.02 10.21 -12.41
CA LYS A 506 -4.44 11.56 -12.29
C LYS A 506 -3.00 11.63 -12.86
N PHE A 507 -2.31 10.50 -13.02
CA PHE A 507 -0.90 10.43 -13.46
C PHE A 507 -0.66 9.57 -14.69
N LEU A 508 -1.51 8.56 -14.95
CA LEU A 508 -1.44 7.64 -16.10
C LEU A 508 -2.46 8.04 -17.18
N PRO A 509 -2.04 8.32 -18.43
CA PRO A 509 -2.97 8.67 -19.51
C PRO A 509 -3.52 7.44 -20.25
N SER A 510 -2.85 6.29 -20.08
CA SER A 510 -3.08 5.03 -20.78
C SER A 510 -2.40 3.88 -20.01
N GLY A 511 -2.74 2.64 -20.35
CA GLY A 511 -2.13 1.43 -19.78
C GLY A 511 -2.98 0.77 -18.68
N THR A 512 -2.63 -0.46 -18.31
CA THR A 512 -3.31 -1.21 -17.25
C THR A 512 -2.94 -0.64 -15.88
N ILE A 513 -3.92 -0.46 -15.00
CA ILE A 513 -3.71 -0.07 -13.59
C ILE A 513 -3.58 -1.35 -12.75
N VAL A 514 -4.55 -2.26 -12.89
CA VAL A 514 -4.63 -3.54 -12.18
C VAL A 514 -5.55 -4.50 -12.94
N SER A 515 -5.38 -5.80 -12.76
CA SER A 515 -6.42 -6.78 -13.10
C SER A 515 -6.73 -7.69 -11.92
N THR A 516 -7.97 -8.16 -11.82
CA THR A 516 -8.39 -9.17 -10.86
C THR A 516 -8.59 -10.50 -11.58
N ARG A 517 -8.18 -11.62 -10.95
CA ARG A 517 -8.48 -12.97 -11.45
C ARG A 517 -9.00 -13.86 -10.32
N GLY A 518 -10.23 -14.34 -10.49
CA GLY A 518 -10.92 -15.25 -9.58
C GLY A 518 -11.59 -16.41 -10.33
N ARG A 519 -12.38 -17.20 -9.59
CA ARG A 519 -12.98 -18.46 -10.07
C ARG A 519 -14.17 -18.29 -11.01
N THR A 520 -14.82 -17.13 -11.02
CA THR A 520 -15.95 -16.83 -11.91
C THR A 520 -15.66 -15.58 -12.73
N ALA A 521 -16.33 -15.41 -13.87
CA ALA A 521 -16.21 -14.19 -14.68
C ALA A 521 -16.59 -12.90 -13.92
N GLY A 522 -17.45 -13.01 -12.88
CA GLY A 522 -17.77 -11.89 -11.99
C GLY A 522 -16.72 -11.61 -10.91
N ASP A 523 -15.70 -12.45 -10.79
CA ASP A 523 -14.50 -12.27 -9.95
C ASP A 523 -13.27 -11.90 -10.81
N GLN A 524 -13.49 -11.43 -12.05
CA GLN A 524 -12.44 -11.07 -13.01
C GLN A 524 -12.68 -9.66 -13.57
N SER A 525 -11.63 -8.84 -13.65
CA SER A 525 -11.68 -7.48 -14.20
C SER A 525 -10.30 -7.03 -14.71
N MET A 526 -10.27 -6.01 -15.56
CA MET A 526 -9.05 -5.33 -15.97
C MET A 526 -9.32 -3.83 -16.04
N GLU A 527 -8.69 -3.10 -15.13
CA GLU A 527 -8.86 -1.66 -14.95
C GLU A 527 -7.74 -0.94 -15.71
N THR A 528 -8.10 0.01 -16.58
CA THR A 528 -7.16 0.74 -17.42
C THR A 528 -7.25 2.25 -17.18
N ALA A 529 -6.14 2.94 -17.38
CA ALA A 529 -6.11 4.39 -17.38
C ALA A 529 -6.66 4.93 -18.71
N THR A 530 -7.49 5.97 -18.62
CA THR A 530 -8.28 6.50 -19.77
C THR A 530 -8.31 8.02 -19.85
N TYR A 531 -7.64 8.73 -18.93
CA TYR A 531 -7.76 10.18 -18.78
C TYR A 531 -6.56 10.95 -19.35
N GLU A 532 -6.73 11.65 -20.49
CA GLU A 532 -5.60 12.32 -21.17
C GLU A 532 -4.97 13.50 -20.42
N GLN A 533 -5.72 14.16 -19.52
CA GLN A 533 -5.29 15.40 -18.86
C GLN A 533 -4.52 15.14 -17.55
N THR A 534 -3.54 14.24 -17.60
CA THR A 534 -2.74 13.87 -16.44
C THR A 534 -1.76 14.96 -15.99
N TRP A 535 -1.45 14.94 -14.69
CA TRP A 535 -0.25 15.58 -14.17
C TRP A 535 0.99 14.93 -14.79
N LYS A 536 1.88 15.75 -15.34
CA LYS A 536 3.15 15.33 -15.99
C LYS A 536 4.39 15.59 -15.14
N THR A 537 4.18 16.00 -13.89
CA THR A 537 5.21 16.20 -12.86
C THR A 537 6.01 14.91 -12.64
N PRO A 538 7.35 14.93 -12.70
CA PRO A 538 8.20 13.87 -12.16
C PRO A 538 7.70 13.35 -10.80
N LEU A 539 7.55 12.03 -10.68
CA LEU A 539 6.82 11.39 -9.59
C LEU A 539 7.67 10.30 -8.92
N VAL A 540 7.81 10.40 -7.61
CA VAL A 540 8.34 9.36 -6.72
C VAL A 540 7.23 8.91 -5.78
N VAL A 541 7.14 7.60 -5.51
CA VAL A 541 6.18 7.01 -4.57
C VAL A 541 6.96 6.32 -3.45
N LEU A 542 6.72 6.72 -2.20
CA LEU A 542 7.30 6.05 -1.03
C LEU A 542 6.43 4.88 -0.57
N VAL A 543 7.05 3.74 -0.29
CA VAL A 543 6.40 2.54 0.24
C VAL A 543 7.20 1.93 1.38
N ASP A 544 6.51 1.23 2.27
CA ASP A 544 7.11 0.40 3.31
C ASP A 544 6.38 -0.94 3.42
N LYS A 545 6.86 -1.82 4.31
CA LYS A 545 6.23 -3.11 4.63
C LYS A 545 4.78 -3.03 5.13
N ASN A 546 4.27 -1.84 5.44
CA ASN A 546 2.89 -1.60 5.88
C ASN A 546 2.01 -1.07 4.73
N SER A 547 2.59 -0.57 3.64
CA SER A 547 1.89 -0.24 2.40
C SER A 547 1.20 -1.51 1.86
N ALA A 548 -0.14 -1.52 1.81
CA ALA A 548 -0.91 -2.71 1.45
C ALA A 548 -2.06 -2.43 0.45
N SER A 549 -2.44 -3.44 -0.33
CA SER A 549 -3.63 -3.47 -1.18
C SER A 549 -3.73 -2.28 -2.15
N ALA A 550 -4.65 -1.33 -1.94
CA ALA A 550 -4.81 -0.14 -2.79
C ALA A 550 -3.50 0.68 -2.94
N SER A 551 -2.68 0.75 -1.89
CA SER A 551 -1.34 1.39 -1.91
C SER A 551 -0.38 0.68 -2.88
N GLU A 552 -0.44 -0.66 -2.89
CA GLU A 552 0.40 -1.51 -3.74
C GLU A 552 -0.06 -1.45 -5.19
N ILE A 553 -1.38 -1.37 -5.42
CA ILE A 553 -1.97 -1.16 -6.74
C ILE A 553 -1.51 0.19 -7.33
N PHE A 554 -1.60 1.28 -6.56
CA PHE A 554 -1.13 2.58 -7.02
C PHE A 554 0.38 2.57 -7.31
N ALA A 555 1.20 2.03 -6.41
CA ALA A 555 2.65 1.93 -6.61
C ALA A 555 3.02 1.08 -7.84
N ALA A 556 2.38 -0.09 -8.01
CA ALA A 556 2.59 -0.95 -9.19
C ALA A 556 2.11 -0.28 -10.49
N ALA A 557 0.99 0.44 -10.46
CA ALA A 557 0.47 1.17 -11.62
C ALA A 557 1.44 2.27 -12.07
N ILE A 558 1.98 3.06 -11.15
CA ILE A 558 2.99 4.11 -11.45
C ILE A 558 4.32 3.50 -11.92
N GLN A 559 4.80 2.45 -11.25
CA GLN A 559 6.08 1.80 -11.56
C GLN A 559 6.03 1.06 -12.91
N GLU A 560 5.07 0.16 -13.08
CA GLU A 560 5.13 -0.80 -14.18
C GLU A 560 4.73 -0.18 -15.54
N ASN A 561 3.91 0.88 -15.55
CA ASN A 561 3.68 1.70 -16.74
C ASN A 561 4.83 2.70 -17.03
N GLY A 562 5.86 2.77 -16.17
CA GLY A 562 7.03 3.64 -16.36
C GLY A 562 6.75 5.12 -16.13
N ARG A 563 5.82 5.46 -15.22
CA ARG A 563 5.41 6.84 -14.95
C ARG A 563 6.21 7.50 -13.82
N GLY A 564 6.76 6.72 -12.90
CA GLY A 564 7.50 7.22 -11.74
C GLY A 564 8.34 6.14 -11.07
N LEU A 565 9.05 6.50 -10.01
CA LEU A 565 9.92 5.60 -9.24
C LEU A 565 9.28 5.19 -7.92
N VAL A 566 9.47 3.95 -7.48
CA VAL A 566 9.07 3.49 -6.15
C VAL A 566 10.29 3.41 -5.24
N VAL A 567 10.25 3.99 -4.04
CA VAL A 567 11.40 4.12 -3.13
C VAL A 567 11.01 3.68 -1.72
N GLY A 568 11.89 2.98 -1.01
CA GLY A 568 11.64 2.55 0.38
C GLY A 568 11.89 1.06 0.62
N GLU A 569 11.00 0.41 1.38
CA GLU A 569 11.04 -1.05 1.63
C GLU A 569 10.03 -1.78 0.71
N ARG A 570 10.17 -3.11 0.56
CA ARG A 570 9.15 -3.94 -0.11
C ARG A 570 7.82 -3.87 0.62
N SER A 571 6.72 -3.75 -0.13
CA SER A 571 5.36 -3.63 0.41
C SER A 571 4.75 -4.96 0.90
N TYR A 572 3.61 -4.89 1.60
CA TYR A 572 3.03 -5.96 2.41
C TYR A 572 2.69 -7.26 1.65
N GLY A 573 2.22 -7.17 0.41
CA GLY A 573 1.75 -8.32 -0.39
C GLY A 573 0.27 -8.64 -0.23
N LYS A 574 -0.61 -7.68 0.10
CA LYS A 574 -2.06 -7.89 0.21
C LYS A 574 -2.74 -7.83 -1.18
N GLY A 575 -2.27 -8.69 -2.08
CA GLY A 575 -2.79 -8.84 -3.45
C GLY A 575 -4.03 -9.72 -3.57
N THR A 576 -4.99 -9.64 -2.64
CA THR A 576 -6.23 -10.45 -2.64
C THR A 576 -7.49 -9.58 -2.58
N VAL A 577 -8.54 -10.03 -3.26
CA VAL A 577 -9.88 -9.41 -3.27
C VAL A 577 -10.79 -10.18 -2.33
N GLN A 578 -11.37 -9.50 -1.34
CA GLN A 578 -12.40 -10.07 -0.48
C GLN A 578 -13.79 -9.63 -0.96
N THR A 579 -14.64 -10.58 -1.37
CA THR A 579 -16.07 -10.32 -1.61
C THR A 579 -16.86 -10.56 -0.33
N HIS A 580 -17.82 -9.67 -0.07
CA HIS A 580 -18.79 -9.77 1.02
C HIS A 580 -20.10 -10.38 0.51
N PHE A 581 -20.50 -11.52 1.07
CA PHE A 581 -21.74 -12.21 0.73
C PHE A 581 -22.75 -12.07 1.88
N PRO A 582 -23.87 -11.33 1.69
CA PRO A 582 -24.98 -11.34 2.63
C PRO A 582 -25.63 -12.72 2.68
N LEU A 583 -25.74 -13.29 3.88
CA LEU A 583 -26.33 -14.61 4.08
C LEU A 583 -27.86 -14.56 3.90
N GLN A 584 -28.45 -15.62 3.35
CA GLN A 584 -29.89 -15.73 3.16
C GLN A 584 -30.58 -16.33 4.40
N ALA A 585 -29.87 -17.13 5.21
CA ALA A 585 -30.44 -17.81 6.36
C ALA A 585 -30.56 -16.96 7.64
N VAL A 586 -29.76 -15.89 7.77
CA VAL A 586 -29.70 -14.96 8.91
C VAL A 586 -29.25 -13.57 8.42
N ASN A 587 -29.52 -12.52 9.20
CA ASN A 587 -28.79 -11.26 8.99
C ASN A 587 -27.33 -11.44 9.43
N GLY A 588 -26.39 -11.25 8.52
CA GLY A 588 -24.97 -11.48 8.73
C GLY A 588 -24.22 -11.60 7.40
N ASN A 589 -22.89 -11.55 7.46
CA ASN A 589 -22.07 -11.41 6.27
C ASN A 589 -20.92 -12.44 6.25
N LEU A 590 -20.66 -13.03 5.09
CA LEU A 590 -19.56 -13.94 4.88
C LEU A 590 -18.53 -13.30 3.95
N ARG A 591 -17.36 -12.95 4.48
CA ARG A 591 -16.26 -12.38 3.70
C ARG A 591 -15.36 -13.52 3.21
N ILE A 592 -15.12 -13.59 1.91
CA ILE A 592 -14.33 -14.65 1.26
C ILE A 592 -13.33 -14.04 0.28
N THR A 593 -12.09 -14.53 0.24
CA THR A 593 -11.15 -14.20 -0.84
C THR A 593 -11.55 -14.88 -2.16
N THR A 594 -12.06 -14.12 -3.13
CA THR A 594 -12.62 -14.64 -4.40
C THR A 594 -11.73 -14.45 -5.62
N ALA A 595 -10.81 -13.49 -5.55
CA ALA A 595 -9.84 -13.20 -6.61
C ALA A 595 -8.49 -12.74 -6.05
N LYS A 596 -7.46 -12.75 -6.91
CA LYS A 596 -6.17 -12.12 -6.66
C LYS A 596 -5.97 -10.90 -7.56
N PHE A 597 -5.20 -9.93 -7.07
CA PHE A 597 -4.72 -8.78 -7.86
C PHE A 597 -3.46 -9.15 -8.66
N TYR A 598 -3.41 -8.69 -9.90
CA TYR A 598 -2.28 -8.78 -10.81
C TYR A 598 -1.90 -7.37 -11.29
N SER A 599 -0.59 -7.12 -11.30
CA SER A 599 0.00 -5.83 -11.69
C SER A 599 -0.21 -5.51 -13.18
N PRO A 600 0.17 -4.30 -13.66
CA PRO A 600 0.09 -3.96 -15.08
C PRO A 600 0.80 -4.96 -16.01
N LYS A 601 1.96 -5.51 -15.60
CA LYS A 601 2.69 -6.56 -16.34
C LYS A 601 2.21 -7.98 -16.07
N GLY A 602 1.04 -8.14 -15.43
CA GLY A 602 0.41 -9.43 -15.18
C GLY A 602 1.05 -10.28 -14.07
N ARG A 603 1.88 -9.68 -13.21
CA ARG A 603 2.53 -10.36 -12.08
C ARG A 603 1.57 -10.47 -10.90
N GLU A 604 1.47 -11.65 -10.28
CA GLU A 604 0.65 -11.85 -9.09
C GLU A 604 1.16 -11.00 -7.92
N MET A 605 0.26 -10.29 -7.24
CA MET A 605 0.64 -9.40 -6.12
C MET A 605 0.47 -10.05 -4.74
N ALA A 606 -0.27 -11.15 -4.64
CA ALA A 606 -0.51 -11.88 -3.39
C ALA A 606 0.80 -12.44 -2.82
N GLY A 607 1.16 -12.05 -1.60
CA GLY A 607 2.45 -12.34 -0.95
C GLY A 607 3.66 -11.63 -1.59
N ALA A 608 3.62 -11.31 -2.88
CA ALA A 608 4.72 -10.68 -3.61
C ALA A 608 4.86 -9.17 -3.34
N GLY A 609 3.74 -8.44 -3.29
CA GLY A 609 3.72 -6.98 -3.11
C GLY A 609 4.39 -6.21 -4.26
N VAL A 610 5.07 -5.13 -3.93
CA VAL A 610 5.84 -4.25 -4.82
C VAL A 610 7.27 -4.16 -4.30
N THR A 611 8.23 -4.39 -5.19
CA THR A 611 9.66 -4.17 -4.92
C THR A 611 10.02 -2.75 -5.36
N PRO A 612 10.65 -1.92 -4.51
CA PRO A 612 11.06 -0.57 -4.88
C PRO A 612 12.15 -0.56 -5.96
N ASP A 613 12.15 0.49 -6.78
CA ASP A 613 13.21 0.86 -7.73
C ASP A 613 14.52 1.30 -7.05
N VAL A 614 14.41 1.73 -5.78
CA VAL A 614 15.51 2.17 -4.92
C VAL A 614 15.19 1.71 -3.48
N THR A 615 15.85 0.63 -3.06
CA THR A 615 15.69 0.11 -1.70
C THR A 615 16.39 1.00 -0.69
N VAL A 616 15.65 1.51 0.30
CA VAL A 616 16.15 2.30 1.42
C VAL A 616 15.22 2.09 2.61
N SER A 617 15.78 1.95 3.81
CA SER A 617 15.02 1.85 5.06
C SER A 617 15.58 2.82 6.10
N ASN A 618 14.73 3.29 6.99
CA ASN A 618 15.17 4.10 8.13
C ASN A 618 15.82 3.16 9.16
N SER A 619 17.07 3.42 9.49
CA SER A 619 17.71 2.86 10.68
C SER A 619 17.13 3.54 11.94
N ASN A 620 17.48 3.05 13.14
CA ASN A 620 16.93 3.58 14.41
C ASN A 620 17.45 5.00 14.81
N GLY A 621 17.92 5.79 13.84
CA GLY A 621 18.23 7.22 14.02
C GLY A 621 17.03 8.10 13.65
N GLY A 622 16.95 9.31 14.19
CA GLY A 622 15.79 10.20 14.06
C GLY A 622 15.61 10.89 12.69
N GLU A 623 16.35 10.50 11.66
CA GLU A 623 16.29 11.11 10.33
C GLU A 623 15.55 10.21 9.33
N ASP A 624 14.70 10.81 8.49
CA ASP A 624 13.93 10.08 7.48
C ASP A 624 14.76 9.85 6.19
N LEU A 625 15.69 8.90 6.27
CA LEU A 625 16.57 8.47 5.15
C LEU A 625 15.77 8.18 3.87
N VAL A 626 14.59 7.59 4.00
CA VAL A 626 13.70 7.25 2.88
C VAL A 626 13.18 8.52 2.19
N LEU A 627 12.72 9.53 2.94
CA LEU A 627 12.27 10.81 2.39
C LEU A 627 13.44 11.63 1.81
N MET A 628 14.60 11.63 2.47
CA MET A 628 15.80 12.27 1.94
C MET A 628 16.19 11.65 0.59
N ARG A 629 16.26 10.31 0.50
CA ARG A 629 16.59 9.64 -0.77
C ARG A 629 15.54 9.90 -1.86
N ALA A 630 14.25 9.91 -1.52
CA ALA A 630 13.23 10.27 -2.49
C ALA A 630 13.29 11.73 -2.95
N THR A 631 13.82 12.64 -2.13
CA THR A 631 14.07 14.03 -2.52
C THR A 631 15.26 14.14 -3.50
N GLU A 632 16.31 13.33 -3.32
CA GLU A 632 17.38 13.17 -4.32
C GLU A 632 16.85 12.62 -5.65
N GLU A 633 16.12 11.50 -5.61
CA GLU A 633 15.54 10.86 -6.80
C GLU A 633 14.54 11.79 -7.50
N ALA A 634 13.74 12.58 -6.76
CA ALA A 634 12.79 13.55 -7.30
C ALA A 634 13.46 14.69 -8.10
N GLY A 635 14.71 15.04 -7.76
CA GLY A 635 15.52 15.98 -8.53
C GLY A 635 16.27 15.35 -9.72
N GLY A 636 16.45 14.02 -9.71
CA GLY A 636 17.31 13.31 -10.66
C GLY A 636 16.73 13.14 -12.08
N ASN A 637 17.61 12.93 -13.05
CA ASN A 637 17.21 12.72 -14.46
C ASN A 637 16.28 11.51 -14.63
N ARG A 638 16.52 10.41 -13.88
CA ARG A 638 15.76 9.14 -13.99
C ARG A 638 14.24 9.34 -13.91
N VAL A 639 13.77 10.19 -13.00
CA VAL A 639 12.33 10.47 -12.85
C VAL A 639 11.81 11.48 -13.88
N GLN A 640 12.66 12.39 -14.37
CA GLN A 640 12.32 13.33 -15.44
C GLN A 640 12.15 12.61 -16.79
N ASP A 641 12.99 11.60 -17.06
CA ASP A 641 12.90 10.76 -18.25
C ASP A 641 11.64 9.87 -18.22
N LEU A 642 11.25 9.35 -17.06
CA LEU A 642 10.00 8.61 -16.86
C LEU A 642 8.76 9.51 -17.06
N ALA A 643 8.77 10.74 -16.55
CA ALA A 643 7.70 11.71 -16.79
C ALA A 643 7.51 12.04 -18.28
N GLN A 644 8.61 12.19 -19.02
CA GLN A 644 8.59 12.47 -20.46
C GLN A 644 8.20 11.24 -21.32
N SER A 645 8.63 10.04 -20.94
CA SER A 645 8.38 8.80 -21.69
C SER A 645 7.02 8.17 -21.39
N GLY A 646 6.59 8.15 -20.12
CA GLY A 646 5.23 7.76 -19.74
C GLY A 646 4.15 8.62 -20.42
N SER A 647 4.46 9.90 -20.68
CA SER A 647 3.60 10.80 -21.48
C SER A 647 3.50 10.44 -22.98
N ARG A 648 4.24 9.44 -23.47
CA ARG A 648 4.32 9.03 -24.90
C ARG A 648 3.83 7.61 -25.19
N ASN A 649 3.60 6.76 -24.17
CA ASN A 649 3.18 5.36 -24.33
C ASN A 649 1.69 5.21 -24.74
N ARG A 650 1.38 5.64 -25.98
CA ARG A 650 0.04 5.51 -26.58
C ARG A 650 -0.23 4.14 -27.23
N ASN A 651 0.83 3.36 -27.54
CA ASN A 651 0.74 2.23 -28.49
C ASN A 651 1.09 0.84 -27.90
N GLN A 652 1.19 0.68 -26.58
CA GLN A 652 1.32 -0.67 -25.98
C GLN A 652 -0.06 -1.31 -25.76
N THR A 653 -0.67 -1.75 -26.86
CA THR A 653 -1.74 -2.77 -26.83
C THR A 653 -1.16 -4.08 -26.31
N TYR A 654 -1.30 -4.32 -25.00
CA TYR A 654 -1.12 -5.66 -24.45
C TYR A 654 -2.17 -6.59 -25.09
N PRO A 655 -1.81 -7.84 -25.44
CA PRO A 655 -2.75 -8.77 -26.06
C PRO A 655 -3.93 -9.02 -25.11
N ALA A 656 -5.14 -8.92 -25.65
CA ALA A 656 -6.35 -9.29 -24.91
C ALA A 656 -6.25 -10.75 -24.44
N LEU A 657 -6.78 -11.03 -23.25
CA LEU A 657 -6.86 -12.38 -22.68
C LEU A 657 -7.91 -13.23 -23.42
N SER A 658 -7.57 -13.58 -24.66
CA SER A 658 -8.21 -14.64 -25.44
C SER A 658 -7.46 -15.94 -25.18
N SER A 659 -8.21 -17.02 -24.95
CA SER A 659 -7.73 -18.33 -24.47
C SER A 659 -6.94 -18.33 -23.15
N TYR A 660 -7.66 -18.53 -22.04
CA TYR A 660 -7.32 -19.50 -20.98
C TYR A 660 -8.60 -19.93 -20.25
#